data_AF-A0AAN9ETC9-F1
#
_entry.id   AF-A0AAN9ETC9-F1
#
_cell.length_a   1.000
_cell.length_b   1.000
_cell.length_c   1.000
_cell.angle_alpha   90.00
_cell.angle_beta   90.00
_cell.angle_gamma   90.00
#
_symmetry.space_group_name_H-M   'P 1'
#
loop_
_entity.id
_entity.type
_entity.pdbx_description
1 polymer ?
#
loop_
_entity_poly.entity_id
_entity_poly.type
_entity_poly.pdbx_seq_one_letter_code
_entity_poly.pdbx_strand_id
1 'polypeptide(L)'
;MAGSVNVNGDGSRIENLISARKSLKLSLEKSKSLGLALQKSGPRLEEISQRLPSLESAVRPIRADKDALVAVGGHINRAVGPAAAVLKVFDAVHGLEKSLLSEPRNDLPGYLSVLKRLEEALRFLGDNCGLAIQWLEDIVEYLEDNAVADERYLLTLKKSLKNLRELQNDEEKAQLDGGLLEAALNKLENEFRQLLTDNSVPLPMLSSPPLGDQACIAPSPLPVSVIHKLQALLGRLKANDRLEKCISIYVEVRSSNVRASLKALNLDYLEISVAEFNDVQSIEGYIAQWGKHLEFAVKHLFEAEYKLCNDVFEKMGLEVWMGCFSKIAAQAGILAFLQFGKTVTESKKDPIKLLKLLDIFASLNKLRLDFNRLFGGAACVEIQNLTRDLIKSVIDGAAEIFWELLVQVELQRQNPPPLDGSVPKLVSFITDYCNKLLGDDYKPILTQVLIIHRSWKRQSFQERLLVTEVLNIVKAVELNLETWIKAYDDPMLSNFFAMNNHWHLYKHLKGTKLGDLLGDSWLREHEQYKDYYSTIFLRDSWGKLPGHLSREGLILFSGGRATARDLVKKRLKKFNEVFDEMYTKQSGWVMPERDLREKTCQLIVQAVVPVYRSYMQNYGPLVEQDASSTKYAKYTIQKLEEMLLCLYRPKPVRHASLRGRQFSGKFGNGMPDLRRTASAVV
;
A
#
# COMPACT_ATOMS: atom_id res chain seq x y z
N MET A 1 -49.77 94.98 -113.78
CA MET A 1 -50.89 95.71 -114.41
C MET A 1 -52.11 95.61 -113.51
N ALA A 2 -52.87 96.72 -113.42
CA ALA A 2 -54.01 97.07 -112.55
C ALA A 2 -54.97 95.93 -112.13
N GLY A 3 -55.66 95.91 -110.98
CA GLY A 3 -56.01 96.93 -109.99
C GLY A 3 -57.53 97.20 -109.98
N SER A 4 -58.23 96.99 -108.84
CA SER A 4 -59.33 97.85 -108.32
C SER A 4 -60.13 97.20 -107.16
N VAL A 5 -60.63 98.05 -106.26
CA VAL A 5 -61.23 97.83 -104.92
C VAL A 5 -62.76 98.04 -104.94
N ASN A 6 -63.55 97.38 -104.06
CA ASN A 6 -64.58 98.06 -103.22
C ASN A 6 -65.29 97.20 -102.13
N VAL A 7 -65.98 97.94 -101.23
CA VAL A 7 -66.30 97.75 -99.79
C VAL A 7 -67.74 97.24 -99.50
N ASN A 8 -67.98 96.56 -98.35
CA ASN A 8 -69.10 96.77 -97.36
C ASN A 8 -69.23 95.65 -96.28
N GLY A 9 -69.62 95.98 -95.04
CA GLY A 9 -69.85 95.03 -93.93
C GLY A 9 -70.93 95.46 -92.91
N ASP A 10 -71.56 94.48 -92.23
CA ASP A 10 -72.04 94.53 -90.82
C ASP A 10 -72.62 93.18 -90.29
N GLY A 11 -72.79 92.13 -91.12
CA GLY A 11 -73.30 90.80 -90.67
C GLY A 11 -72.33 89.93 -89.84
N SER A 12 -71.09 90.39 -89.59
CA SER A 12 -69.96 89.53 -89.18
C SER A 12 -69.91 89.18 -87.67
N ARG A 13 -70.55 89.96 -86.78
CA ARG A 13 -70.29 89.82 -85.33
C ARG A 13 -71.01 88.65 -84.65
N ILE A 14 -72.20 88.26 -85.11
CA ILE A 14 -72.98 87.15 -84.52
C ILE A 14 -72.44 85.79 -84.99
N GLU A 15 -71.99 85.70 -86.25
CA GLU A 15 -71.34 84.49 -86.77
C GLU A 15 -70.04 84.17 -86.02
N ASN A 16 -69.26 85.19 -85.65
CA ASN A 16 -68.02 84.99 -84.90
C ASN A 16 -68.25 84.34 -83.52
N LEU A 17 -69.35 84.64 -82.84
CA LEU A 17 -69.67 84.11 -81.51
C LEU A 17 -70.14 82.64 -81.58
N ILE A 18 -70.90 82.29 -82.63
CA ILE A 18 -71.32 80.90 -82.89
C ILE A 18 -70.11 80.06 -83.33
N SER A 19 -69.21 80.64 -84.12
CA SER A 19 -67.96 79.99 -84.54
C SER A 19 -67.02 79.75 -83.36
N ALA A 20 -66.89 80.71 -82.43
CA ALA A 20 -66.13 80.55 -81.20
C ALA A 20 -66.68 79.44 -80.30
N ARG A 21 -68.00 79.34 -80.13
CA ARG A 21 -68.65 78.26 -79.36
C ARG A 21 -68.40 76.89 -79.97
N LYS A 22 -68.48 76.76 -81.31
CA LYS A 22 -68.15 75.52 -82.02
C LYS A 22 -66.67 75.15 -81.82
N SER A 23 -65.77 76.11 -81.91
CA SER A 23 -64.32 75.89 -81.75
C SER A 23 -63.97 75.44 -80.32
N LEU A 24 -64.60 76.03 -79.30
CA LEU A 24 -64.45 75.62 -77.89
C LEU A 24 -64.97 74.20 -77.63
N LYS A 25 -66.10 73.83 -78.23
CA LYS A 25 -66.65 72.47 -78.10
C LYS A 25 -65.74 71.43 -78.76
N LEU A 26 -65.16 71.78 -79.91
CA LEU A 26 -64.23 70.93 -80.65
C LEU A 26 -62.86 70.82 -79.95
N SER A 27 -62.41 71.88 -79.28
CA SER A 27 -61.25 71.90 -78.38
C SER A 27 -61.47 70.97 -77.17
N LEU A 28 -62.65 71.01 -76.56
CA LEU A 28 -62.98 70.17 -75.41
C LEU A 28 -63.05 68.68 -75.79
N GLU A 29 -63.61 68.34 -76.96
CA GLU A 29 -63.59 66.98 -77.50
C GLU A 29 -62.18 66.51 -77.84
N LYS A 30 -61.33 67.37 -78.43
CA LYS A 30 -59.91 67.07 -78.65
C LYS A 30 -59.18 66.80 -77.34
N SER A 31 -59.39 67.61 -76.30
CA SER A 31 -58.80 67.39 -74.98
C SER A 31 -59.25 66.06 -74.36
N LYS A 32 -60.54 65.71 -74.48
CA LYS A 32 -61.05 64.40 -74.05
C LYS A 32 -60.42 63.23 -74.80
N SER A 33 -60.23 63.36 -76.11
CA SER A 33 -59.56 62.33 -76.92
C SER A 33 -58.08 62.18 -76.55
N LEU A 34 -57.41 63.28 -76.20
CA LEU A 34 -56.02 63.28 -75.76
C LEU A 34 -55.86 62.65 -74.37
N GLY A 35 -56.81 62.89 -73.47
CA GLY A 35 -56.89 62.25 -72.16
C GLY A 35 -57.05 60.73 -72.26
N LEU A 36 -57.93 60.25 -73.15
CA LEU A 36 -58.09 58.82 -73.41
C LEU A 36 -56.86 58.19 -74.07
N ALA A 37 -56.17 58.92 -74.96
CA ALA A 37 -54.92 58.46 -75.56
C ALA A 37 -53.80 58.32 -74.51
N LEU A 38 -53.65 59.28 -73.60
CA LEU A 38 -52.68 59.23 -72.49
C LEU A 38 -52.95 58.05 -71.54
N GLN A 39 -54.22 57.79 -71.22
CA GLN A 39 -54.59 56.66 -70.36
C GLN A 39 -54.26 55.30 -71.01
N LYS A 40 -54.27 55.23 -72.34
CA LYS A 40 -53.85 54.05 -73.11
C LYS A 40 -52.32 53.91 -73.22
N SER A 41 -51.58 55.01 -73.10
CA SER A 41 -50.10 55.06 -73.13
C SER A 41 -49.45 54.71 -71.80
N GLY A 42 -50.12 54.97 -70.67
CA GLY A 42 -49.65 54.66 -69.32
C GLY A 42 -49.08 53.25 -69.14
N PRO A 43 -49.85 52.18 -69.44
CA PRO A 43 -49.36 50.81 -69.27
C PRO A 43 -48.20 50.44 -70.20
N ARG A 44 -48.02 51.10 -71.35
CA ARG A 44 -46.86 50.88 -72.23
C ARG A 44 -45.59 51.53 -71.68
N LEU A 45 -45.70 52.70 -71.08
CA LEU A 45 -44.59 53.36 -70.39
C LEU A 45 -44.17 52.58 -69.15
N GLU A 46 -45.13 51.95 -68.46
CA GLU A 46 -44.88 51.09 -67.31
C GLU A 46 -44.26 49.74 -67.72
N GLU A 47 -44.63 49.18 -68.88
CA GLU A 47 -43.95 48.01 -69.44
C GLU A 47 -42.51 48.35 -69.90
N ILE A 48 -42.28 49.52 -70.50
CA ILE A 48 -40.95 49.98 -70.90
C ILE A 48 -40.08 50.27 -69.66
N SER A 49 -40.64 50.87 -68.60
CA SER A 49 -39.91 51.09 -67.36
C SER A 49 -39.59 49.78 -66.62
N GLN A 50 -40.44 48.76 -66.71
CA GLN A 50 -40.14 47.42 -66.19
C GLN A 50 -39.06 46.69 -67.01
N ARG A 51 -38.97 46.93 -68.33
CA ARG A 51 -37.96 46.29 -69.20
C ARG A 51 -36.62 47.02 -69.23
N LEU A 52 -36.58 48.32 -68.92
CA LEU A 52 -35.35 49.12 -68.95
C LEU A 52 -34.21 48.53 -68.08
N PRO A 53 -34.45 48.09 -66.83
CA PRO A 53 -33.40 47.49 -65.99
C PRO A 53 -32.86 46.17 -66.55
N SER A 54 -33.74 45.36 -67.16
CA SER A 54 -33.34 44.09 -67.81
C SER A 54 -32.52 44.31 -69.08
N LEU A 55 -32.76 45.42 -69.79
CA LEU A 55 -31.99 45.78 -70.98
C LEU A 55 -30.66 46.47 -70.60
N GLU A 56 -30.67 47.30 -69.57
CA GLU A 56 -29.48 47.98 -69.05
C GLU A 56 -28.47 46.97 -68.48
N SER A 57 -28.95 45.95 -67.74
CA SER A 57 -28.12 44.83 -67.28
C SER A 57 -27.53 44.00 -68.42
N ALA A 58 -28.30 43.74 -69.49
CA ALA A 58 -27.81 43.00 -70.65
C ALA A 58 -26.76 43.76 -71.49
N VAL A 59 -26.75 45.10 -71.44
CA VAL A 59 -25.87 45.96 -72.25
C VAL A 59 -24.62 46.46 -71.48
N ARG A 60 -24.61 46.41 -70.14
CA ARG A 60 -23.45 46.81 -69.30
C ARG A 60 -22.10 46.16 -69.67
N PRO A 61 -22.01 44.86 -70.05
CA PRO A 61 -20.73 44.23 -70.44
C PRO A 61 -20.10 44.86 -71.69
N ILE A 62 -20.90 45.54 -72.52
CA ILE A 62 -20.44 46.20 -73.75
C ILE A 62 -19.90 47.61 -73.44
N ARG A 63 -20.21 48.18 -72.25
CA ARG A 63 -19.75 49.50 -71.78
C ARG A 63 -18.52 49.45 -70.86
N ALA A 64 -18.12 48.28 -70.38
CA ALA A 64 -16.93 48.13 -69.55
C ALA A 64 -15.65 48.32 -70.40
N ASP A 65 -14.61 48.89 -69.79
CA ASP A 65 -13.35 49.19 -70.48
C ASP A 65 -12.73 47.89 -71.05
N LYS A 66 -12.23 47.95 -72.29
CA LYS A 66 -11.77 46.75 -73.02
C LYS A 66 -10.62 46.06 -72.28
N ASP A 67 -9.79 46.85 -71.60
CA ASP A 67 -8.67 46.37 -70.80
C ASP A 67 -9.12 45.71 -69.48
N ALA A 68 -10.20 46.20 -68.86
CA ALA A 68 -10.78 45.60 -67.67
C ALA A 68 -11.37 44.21 -67.98
N LEU A 69 -12.07 44.03 -69.10
CA LEU A 69 -12.64 42.73 -69.50
C LEU A 69 -11.56 41.66 -69.78
N VAL A 70 -10.41 42.05 -70.35
CA VAL A 70 -9.27 41.13 -70.57
C VAL A 70 -8.59 40.78 -69.25
N ALA A 71 -8.44 41.75 -68.34
CA ALA A 71 -7.84 41.55 -67.02
C ALA A 71 -8.73 40.69 -66.09
N VAL A 72 -10.06 40.81 -66.15
CA VAL A 72 -11.01 39.99 -65.40
C VAL A 72 -10.75 38.49 -65.58
N GLY A 73 -10.46 38.03 -66.81
CA GLY A 73 -10.10 36.63 -67.05
C GLY A 73 -8.83 36.19 -66.31
N GLY A 74 -7.85 37.07 -66.19
CA GLY A 74 -6.62 36.84 -65.41
C GLY A 74 -6.88 36.79 -63.90
N HIS A 75 -7.69 37.72 -63.38
CA HIS A 75 -8.07 37.77 -61.97
C HIS A 75 -8.94 36.57 -61.56
N ILE A 76 -9.90 36.16 -62.40
CA ILE A 76 -10.72 34.95 -62.19
C ILE A 76 -9.84 33.71 -62.10
N ASN A 77 -8.93 33.51 -63.05
CA ASN A 77 -8.03 32.35 -63.04
C ASN A 77 -7.09 32.36 -61.82
N ARG A 78 -6.72 33.55 -61.34
CA ARG A 78 -5.82 33.73 -60.19
C ARG A 78 -6.43 33.29 -58.85
N ALA A 79 -7.76 33.35 -58.65
CA ALA A 79 -8.38 32.77 -57.44
C ALA A 79 -9.09 31.43 -57.68
N VAL A 80 -9.73 31.24 -58.83
CA VAL A 80 -10.49 30.00 -59.10
C VAL A 80 -9.56 28.79 -59.20
N GLY A 81 -8.37 28.94 -59.79
CA GLY A 81 -7.38 27.87 -59.87
C GLY A 81 -6.95 27.36 -58.49
N PRO A 82 -6.46 28.24 -57.59
CA PRO A 82 -6.12 27.87 -56.23
C PRO A 82 -7.31 27.37 -55.39
N ALA A 83 -8.48 27.99 -55.51
CA ALA A 83 -9.69 27.53 -54.82
C ALA A 83 -10.11 26.11 -55.27
N ALA A 84 -9.99 25.80 -56.56
CA ALA A 84 -10.22 24.46 -57.08
C ALA A 84 -9.17 23.44 -56.59
N ALA A 85 -7.93 23.88 -56.36
CA ALA A 85 -6.89 23.03 -55.76
C ALA A 85 -7.22 22.71 -54.28
N VAL A 86 -7.71 23.69 -53.51
CA VAL A 86 -8.20 23.48 -52.13
C VAL A 86 -9.36 22.49 -52.11
N LEU A 87 -10.33 22.61 -53.02
CA LEU A 87 -11.44 21.67 -53.15
C LEU A 87 -10.97 20.24 -53.48
N LYS A 88 -9.98 20.08 -54.35
CA LYS A 88 -9.41 18.74 -54.64
C LYS A 88 -8.74 18.12 -53.43
N VAL A 89 -8.09 18.91 -52.56
CA VAL A 89 -7.52 18.40 -51.31
C VAL A 89 -8.62 18.03 -50.32
N PHE A 90 -9.71 18.80 -50.27
CA PHE A 90 -10.89 18.47 -49.48
C PHE A 90 -11.55 17.16 -49.93
N ASP A 91 -11.73 16.96 -51.24
CA ASP A 91 -12.23 15.70 -51.81
C ASP A 91 -11.29 14.52 -51.49
N ALA A 92 -9.98 14.75 -51.51
CA ALA A 92 -9.00 13.74 -51.13
C ALA A 92 -9.09 13.36 -49.65
N VAL A 93 -9.37 14.33 -48.76
CA VAL A 93 -9.64 14.07 -47.32
C VAL A 93 -10.87 13.18 -47.14
N HIS A 94 -11.97 13.45 -47.84
CA HIS A 94 -13.15 12.57 -47.80
C HIS A 94 -12.88 11.19 -48.44
N GLY A 95 -12.00 11.12 -49.44
CA GLY A 95 -11.54 9.84 -50.00
C GLY A 95 -10.80 8.95 -48.99
N LEU A 96 -10.13 9.56 -48.00
CA LEU A 96 -9.42 8.84 -46.92
C LEU A 96 -10.36 8.31 -45.82
N GLU A 97 -11.59 8.80 -45.75
CA GLU A 97 -12.58 8.42 -44.74
C GLU A 97 -12.86 6.91 -44.72
N LYS A 98 -12.99 6.29 -45.90
CA LYS A 98 -13.18 4.82 -46.01
C LYS A 98 -12.04 4.01 -45.40
N SER A 99 -10.81 4.51 -45.47
CA SER A 99 -9.62 3.86 -44.91
C SER A 99 -9.44 4.14 -43.40
N LEU A 100 -10.02 5.23 -42.90
CA LEU A 100 -10.05 5.56 -41.46
C LEU A 100 -11.21 4.87 -40.72
N LEU A 101 -12.22 4.40 -41.48
CA LEU A 101 -13.30 3.58 -40.94
C LEU A 101 -12.86 2.15 -40.60
N SER A 102 -11.85 1.59 -41.28
CA SER A 102 -11.30 0.27 -40.97
C SER A 102 -10.59 0.22 -39.61
N GLU A 103 -10.63 -0.95 -38.96
CA GLU A 103 -10.00 -1.18 -37.65
C GLU A 103 -8.45 -1.14 -37.76
N PRO A 104 -7.74 -0.41 -36.87
CA PRO A 104 -6.28 -0.32 -36.89
C PRO A 104 -5.55 -1.65 -36.60
N ARG A 105 -6.25 -2.66 -36.08
CA ARG A 105 -5.75 -4.02 -35.77
C ARG A 105 -5.00 -4.71 -36.92
N ASN A 106 -5.46 -4.54 -38.16
CA ASN A 106 -4.96 -5.32 -39.30
C ASN A 106 -3.69 -4.73 -39.95
N ASP A 107 -3.52 -3.40 -39.94
CA ASP A 107 -2.35 -2.71 -40.50
C ASP A 107 -2.09 -1.37 -39.78
N LEU A 108 -1.48 -1.46 -38.60
CA LEU A 108 -1.15 -0.29 -37.79
C LEU A 108 -0.20 0.70 -38.52
N PRO A 109 0.89 0.26 -39.19
CA PRO A 109 1.74 1.17 -39.97
C PRO A 109 0.99 1.87 -41.12
N GLY A 110 0.14 1.13 -41.85
CA GLY A 110 -0.70 1.69 -42.90
C GLY A 110 -1.67 2.74 -42.36
N TYR A 111 -2.37 2.43 -41.27
CA TYR A 111 -3.31 3.36 -40.64
C TYR A 111 -2.62 4.64 -40.13
N LEU A 112 -1.43 4.52 -39.52
CA LEU A 112 -0.63 5.68 -39.08
C LEU A 112 -0.16 6.54 -40.26
N SER A 113 0.14 5.94 -41.41
CA SER A 113 0.51 6.69 -42.62
C SER A 113 -0.68 7.47 -43.21
N VAL A 114 -1.88 6.88 -43.18
CA VAL A 114 -3.12 7.53 -43.62
C VAL A 114 -3.46 8.70 -42.71
N LEU A 115 -3.31 8.54 -41.39
CA LEU A 115 -3.47 9.62 -40.42
C LEU A 115 -2.46 10.75 -40.64
N LYS A 116 -1.21 10.44 -40.98
CA LYS A 116 -0.20 11.47 -41.30
C LYS A 116 -0.60 12.28 -42.52
N ARG A 117 -1.11 11.62 -43.56
CA ARG A 117 -1.60 12.28 -44.78
C ARG A 117 -2.84 13.14 -44.49
N LEU A 118 -3.72 12.69 -43.60
CA LEU A 118 -4.87 13.47 -43.14
C LEU A 118 -4.42 14.74 -42.39
N GLU A 119 -3.47 14.62 -41.45
CA GLU A 119 -2.91 15.77 -40.73
C GLU A 119 -2.24 16.78 -41.67
N GLU A 120 -1.44 16.31 -42.63
CA GLU A 120 -0.78 17.17 -43.62
C GLU A 120 -1.82 17.87 -44.53
N ALA A 121 -2.88 17.16 -44.92
CA ALA A 121 -3.96 17.72 -45.70
C ALA A 121 -4.79 18.74 -44.91
N LEU A 122 -5.08 18.49 -43.62
CA LEU A 122 -5.81 19.44 -42.78
C LEU A 122 -5.00 20.70 -42.49
N ARG A 123 -3.69 20.58 -42.24
CA ARG A 123 -2.82 21.75 -42.12
C ARG A 123 -2.79 22.55 -43.43
N PHE A 124 -2.68 21.87 -44.56
CA PHE A 124 -2.75 22.52 -45.87
C PHE A 124 -4.09 23.22 -46.10
N LEU A 125 -5.21 22.60 -45.72
CA LEU A 125 -6.53 23.21 -45.82
C LEU A 125 -6.65 24.44 -44.91
N GLY A 126 -6.23 24.36 -43.65
CA GLY A 126 -6.23 25.51 -42.74
C GLY A 126 -5.42 26.70 -43.28
N ASP A 127 -4.21 26.44 -43.78
CA ASP A 127 -3.33 27.50 -44.30
C ASP A 127 -3.84 28.12 -45.61
N ASN A 128 -4.52 27.35 -46.46
CA ASN A 128 -4.93 27.78 -47.81
C ASN A 128 -6.40 28.18 -47.92
N CYS A 129 -7.29 27.75 -47.01
CA CYS A 129 -8.70 28.16 -47.01
C CYS A 129 -8.86 29.66 -46.75
N GLY A 130 -8.09 30.22 -45.81
CA GLY A 130 -8.09 31.67 -45.56
C GLY A 130 -7.58 32.48 -46.75
N LEU A 131 -6.50 32.02 -47.38
CA LEU A 131 -5.96 32.63 -48.60
C LEU A 131 -6.94 32.52 -49.77
N ALA A 132 -7.63 31.38 -49.92
CA ALA A 132 -8.62 31.18 -50.96
C ALA A 132 -9.85 32.09 -50.79
N ILE A 133 -10.34 32.28 -49.57
CA ILE A 133 -11.42 33.22 -49.27
C ILE A 133 -10.97 34.65 -49.60
N GLN A 134 -9.74 35.01 -49.24
CA GLN A 134 -9.18 36.34 -49.54
C GLN A 134 -9.03 36.57 -51.05
N TRP A 135 -8.54 35.59 -51.81
CA TRP A 135 -8.47 35.70 -53.27
C TRP A 135 -9.85 35.80 -53.93
N LEU A 136 -10.87 35.15 -53.37
CA LEU A 136 -12.24 35.26 -53.88
C LEU A 136 -12.87 36.62 -53.52
N GLU A 137 -12.54 37.19 -52.36
CA GLU A 137 -12.92 38.56 -51.99
C GLU A 137 -12.28 39.60 -52.91
N ASP A 138 -10.98 39.47 -53.19
CA ASP A 138 -10.25 40.35 -54.10
C ASP A 138 -10.88 40.37 -55.52
N ILE A 139 -11.39 39.22 -55.99
CA ILE A 139 -12.13 39.16 -57.26
C ILE A 139 -13.47 39.87 -57.16
N VAL A 140 -14.21 39.67 -56.07
CA VAL A 140 -15.54 40.27 -55.91
C VAL A 140 -15.43 41.79 -55.78
N GLU A 141 -14.39 42.30 -55.11
CA GLU A 141 -14.05 43.73 -55.05
C GLU A 141 -13.67 44.25 -56.45
N TYR A 142 -12.80 43.54 -57.18
CA TYR A 142 -12.42 43.92 -58.54
C TYR A 142 -13.60 43.94 -59.53
N LEU A 143 -14.55 43.00 -59.41
CA LEU A 143 -15.76 42.93 -60.23
C LEU A 143 -16.76 44.06 -59.90
N GLU A 144 -16.79 44.52 -58.64
CA GLU A 144 -17.57 45.66 -58.17
C GLU A 144 -16.97 46.98 -58.68
N ASP A 145 -15.65 47.16 -58.54
CA ASP A 145 -14.92 48.36 -58.95
C ASP A 145 -14.98 48.63 -60.46
N ASN A 146 -15.05 47.56 -61.28
CA ASN A 146 -15.08 47.67 -62.75
C ASN A 146 -16.50 47.53 -63.34
N ALA A 147 -17.54 47.43 -62.51
CA ALA A 147 -18.96 47.30 -62.91
C ALA A 147 -19.24 46.20 -63.96
N VAL A 148 -18.50 45.09 -63.90
CA VAL A 148 -18.53 44.02 -64.93
C VAL A 148 -19.66 43.00 -64.71
N ALA A 149 -20.20 42.90 -63.49
CA ALA A 149 -21.19 41.90 -63.11
C ALA A 149 -22.54 42.49 -62.67
N ASP A 150 -23.61 41.67 -62.76
CA ASP A 150 -24.95 42.01 -62.29
C ASP A 150 -24.96 42.23 -60.76
N GLU A 151 -25.58 43.32 -60.28
CA GLU A 151 -25.71 43.66 -58.85
C GLU A 151 -26.32 42.51 -58.05
N ARG A 152 -27.27 41.77 -58.64
CA ARG A 152 -27.92 40.64 -57.98
C ARG A 152 -26.97 39.45 -57.82
N TYR A 153 -26.07 39.25 -58.78
CA TYR A 153 -25.05 38.20 -58.75
C TYR A 153 -23.94 38.53 -57.76
N LEU A 154 -23.48 39.79 -57.73
CA LEU A 154 -22.51 40.28 -56.74
C LEU A 154 -23.06 40.18 -55.30
N LEU A 155 -24.34 40.51 -55.07
CA LEU A 155 -25.00 40.33 -53.78
C LEU A 155 -25.03 38.86 -53.35
N THR A 156 -25.27 37.95 -54.28
CA THR A 156 -25.31 36.50 -54.00
C THR A 156 -23.92 35.95 -53.70
N LEU A 157 -22.90 36.42 -54.42
CA LEU A 157 -21.49 36.11 -54.18
C LEU A 157 -21.01 36.65 -52.83
N LYS A 158 -21.28 37.93 -52.53
CA LYS A 158 -20.97 38.53 -51.22
C LYS A 158 -21.66 37.81 -50.08
N LYS A 159 -22.92 37.38 -50.25
CA LYS A 159 -23.63 36.57 -49.26
C LYS A 159 -22.95 35.21 -49.05
N SER A 160 -22.53 34.55 -50.13
CA SER A 160 -21.84 33.25 -50.06
C SER A 160 -20.45 33.36 -49.43
N LEU A 161 -19.71 34.43 -49.74
CA LEU A 161 -18.41 34.74 -49.12
C LEU A 161 -18.56 35.10 -47.64
N LYS A 162 -19.58 35.89 -47.29
CA LYS A 162 -19.89 36.21 -45.91
C LYS A 162 -20.22 34.94 -45.11
N ASN A 163 -21.02 34.04 -45.67
CA ASN A 163 -21.31 32.74 -45.05
C ASN A 163 -20.03 31.88 -44.90
N LEU A 164 -19.14 31.86 -45.90
CA LEU A 164 -17.87 31.14 -45.83
C LEU A 164 -16.93 31.71 -44.76
N ARG A 165 -16.86 33.05 -44.63
CA ARG A 165 -16.07 33.73 -43.60
C ARG A 165 -16.67 33.56 -42.20
N GLU A 166 -17.99 33.52 -42.07
CA GLU A 166 -18.66 33.17 -40.82
C GLU A 166 -18.37 31.72 -40.41
N LEU A 167 -18.40 30.77 -41.36
CA LEU A 167 -18.02 29.37 -41.12
C LEU A 167 -16.53 29.20 -40.80
N GLN A 168 -15.67 30.03 -41.39
CA GLN A 168 -14.23 30.07 -41.07
C GLN A 168 -13.99 30.64 -39.67
N ASN A 169 -14.68 31.71 -39.26
CA ASN A 169 -14.47 32.29 -37.94
C ASN A 169 -15.05 31.43 -36.80
N ASP A 170 -16.00 30.55 -37.10
CA ASP A 170 -16.47 29.47 -36.21
C ASP A 170 -15.52 28.25 -36.17
N GLU A 171 -14.35 28.29 -36.85
CA GLU A 171 -13.37 27.18 -36.93
C GLU A 171 -12.79 26.72 -35.59
N GLU A 172 -12.89 27.51 -34.51
CA GLU A 172 -12.59 26.98 -33.16
C GLU A 172 -13.59 25.89 -32.72
N LYS A 173 -14.72 25.73 -33.41
CA LYS A 173 -15.78 24.73 -33.11
C LYS A 173 -16.14 23.81 -34.27
N ALA A 174 -16.00 24.24 -35.52
CA ALA A 174 -16.31 23.43 -36.70
C ALA A 174 -15.01 22.82 -37.28
N GLN A 175 -14.67 21.61 -36.85
CA GLN A 175 -13.51 20.89 -37.39
C GLN A 175 -13.72 20.64 -38.90
N LEU A 176 -12.79 21.10 -39.75
CA LEU A 176 -12.84 21.02 -41.22
C LEU A 176 -13.04 19.60 -41.78
N ASP A 177 -12.87 18.58 -40.95
CA ASP A 177 -12.98 17.16 -41.22
C ASP A 177 -14.28 16.52 -40.70
N GLY A 178 -15.18 17.28 -40.06
CA GLY A 178 -16.37 16.74 -39.42
C GLY A 178 -16.11 15.84 -38.20
N GLY A 179 -14.92 15.93 -37.59
CA GLY A 179 -14.50 15.11 -36.45
C GLY A 179 -13.89 13.75 -36.80
N LEU A 180 -13.50 13.55 -38.07
CA LEU A 180 -12.83 12.33 -38.52
C LEU A 180 -11.46 12.11 -37.85
N LEU A 181 -10.67 13.17 -37.64
CA LEU A 181 -9.40 13.12 -36.93
C LEU A 181 -9.64 12.73 -35.46
N GLU A 182 -10.61 13.35 -34.81
CA GLU A 182 -10.97 13.04 -33.41
C GLU A 182 -11.44 11.58 -33.27
N ALA A 183 -12.31 11.11 -34.17
CA ALA A 183 -12.76 9.72 -34.19
C ALA A 183 -11.60 8.74 -34.46
N ALA A 184 -10.68 9.07 -35.37
CA ALA A 184 -9.52 8.25 -35.68
C ALA A 184 -8.53 8.19 -34.51
N LEU A 185 -8.30 9.32 -33.81
CA LEU A 185 -7.47 9.38 -32.61
C LEU A 185 -8.10 8.58 -31.46
N ASN A 186 -9.42 8.68 -31.26
CA ASN A 186 -10.14 7.87 -30.27
C ASN A 186 -10.04 6.36 -30.57
N LYS A 187 -10.07 5.96 -31.86
CA LYS A 187 -9.79 4.57 -32.26
C LYS A 187 -8.36 4.15 -31.92
N LEU A 188 -7.37 5.01 -32.13
CA LEU A 188 -5.98 4.73 -31.74
C LEU A 188 -5.81 4.61 -30.22
N GLU A 189 -6.49 5.44 -29.43
CA GLU A 189 -6.52 5.34 -27.97
C GLU A 189 -7.11 4.00 -27.51
N ASN A 190 -8.20 3.55 -28.16
CA ASN A 190 -8.81 2.25 -27.88
C ASN A 190 -7.91 1.08 -28.27
N GLU A 191 -7.20 1.17 -29.39
CA GLU A 191 -6.22 0.16 -29.81
C GLU A 191 -5.01 0.13 -28.89
N PHE A 192 -4.54 1.29 -28.42
CA PHE A 192 -3.52 1.37 -27.38
C PHE A 192 -3.97 0.65 -26.10
N ARG A 193 -5.21 0.88 -25.66
CA ARG A 193 -5.79 0.18 -24.51
C ARG A 193 -5.89 -1.33 -24.76
N GLN A 194 -6.42 -1.75 -25.90
CA GLN A 194 -6.60 -3.17 -26.23
C GLN A 194 -5.27 -3.91 -26.36
N LEU A 195 -4.27 -3.34 -27.03
CA LEU A 195 -2.93 -3.92 -27.12
C LEU A 195 -2.30 -4.11 -25.74
N LEU A 196 -2.52 -3.17 -24.82
CA LEU A 196 -2.07 -3.31 -23.44
C LEU A 196 -2.86 -4.39 -22.70
N THR A 197 -4.19 -4.41 -22.78
CA THR A 197 -5.04 -5.38 -22.06
C THR A 197 -4.82 -6.81 -22.56
N ASP A 198 -4.78 -7.02 -23.87
CA ASP A 198 -4.67 -8.35 -24.49
C ASP A 198 -3.31 -9.01 -24.22
N ASN A 199 -2.26 -8.21 -23.97
CA ASN A 199 -0.90 -8.70 -23.72
C ASN A 199 -0.45 -8.57 -22.26
N SER A 200 -1.26 -7.96 -21.38
CA SER A 200 -0.95 -7.87 -19.96
C SER A 200 -1.46 -9.11 -19.22
N VAL A 201 -0.54 -10.02 -18.88
CA VAL A 201 -0.85 -11.18 -18.04
C VAL A 201 -0.36 -10.94 -16.61
N PRO A 202 -1.19 -11.18 -15.58
CA PRO A 202 -0.74 -11.13 -14.20
C PRO A 202 0.37 -12.15 -13.93
N LEU A 203 1.42 -11.73 -13.22
CA LEU A 203 2.56 -12.61 -12.89
C LEU A 203 2.24 -13.38 -11.60
N PRO A 204 2.07 -14.72 -11.65
CA PRO A 204 1.88 -15.52 -10.45
C PRO A 204 3.18 -15.65 -9.66
N MET A 205 3.10 -15.57 -8.33
CA MET A 205 4.23 -15.95 -7.47
C MET A 205 4.35 -17.48 -7.45
N LEU A 206 5.40 -18.01 -8.07
CA LEU A 206 5.72 -19.44 -7.97
C LEU A 206 6.13 -19.77 -6.53
N SER A 207 5.51 -20.81 -5.95
CA SER A 207 5.64 -21.16 -4.54
C SER A 207 7.00 -21.74 -4.14
N SER A 208 7.99 -21.78 -5.05
CA SER A 208 9.32 -22.36 -4.80
C SER A 208 10.36 -21.72 -5.73
N PRO A 209 11.56 -21.36 -5.21
CA PRO A 209 12.68 -21.03 -6.10
C PRO A 209 13.09 -22.29 -6.86
N PRO A 210 13.46 -22.21 -8.16
CA PRO A 210 14.11 -23.32 -8.84
C PRO A 210 15.41 -23.64 -8.07
N LEU A 211 15.72 -24.92 -7.87
CA LEU A 211 17.03 -25.32 -7.37
C LEU A 211 18.11 -24.81 -8.33
N GLY A 212 18.91 -23.85 -7.87
CA GLY A 212 20.11 -23.36 -8.56
C GLY A 212 20.11 -21.85 -8.78
N ASP A 213 21.28 -21.22 -8.57
CA ASP A 213 21.61 -19.82 -8.90
C ASP A 213 21.53 -19.54 -10.42
N GLN A 214 20.34 -19.72 -11.01
CA GLN A 214 20.02 -19.17 -12.31
C GLN A 214 19.17 -17.95 -12.09
N ALA A 215 19.74 -16.79 -12.43
CA ALA A 215 19.02 -15.52 -12.51
C ALA A 215 17.76 -15.73 -13.35
N CYS A 216 16.62 -15.88 -12.68
CA CYS A 216 15.34 -16.05 -13.34
C CYS A 216 15.01 -14.70 -13.97
N ILE A 217 15.39 -14.52 -15.24
CA ILE A 217 14.96 -13.40 -16.04
C ILE A 217 13.44 -13.49 -16.07
N ALA A 218 12.77 -12.59 -15.34
CA ALA A 218 11.31 -12.49 -15.41
C ALA A 218 10.94 -12.37 -16.89
N PRO A 219 9.99 -13.18 -17.41
CA PRO A 219 9.56 -13.08 -18.79
C PRO A 219 9.16 -11.62 -19.06
N SER A 220 9.64 -11.06 -20.17
CA SER A 220 9.33 -9.68 -20.54
C SER A 220 7.81 -9.48 -20.47
N PRO A 221 7.31 -8.51 -19.69
CA PRO A 221 5.88 -8.36 -19.42
C PRO A 221 5.04 -8.03 -20.67
N LEU A 222 5.68 -7.61 -21.77
CA LEU A 222 5.09 -7.45 -23.09
C LEU A 222 6.08 -7.94 -24.17
N PRO A 223 5.61 -8.55 -25.27
CA PRO A 223 6.45 -8.88 -26.42
C PRO A 223 7.07 -7.63 -27.06
N VAL A 224 8.31 -7.73 -27.52
CA VAL A 224 9.06 -6.62 -28.16
C VAL A 224 8.32 -6.02 -29.36
N SER A 225 7.60 -6.85 -30.13
CA SER A 225 6.78 -6.39 -31.26
C SER A 225 5.61 -5.50 -30.82
N VAL A 226 5.05 -5.72 -29.63
CA VAL A 226 3.99 -4.90 -29.06
C VAL A 226 4.56 -3.58 -28.54
N ILE A 227 5.74 -3.60 -27.91
CA ILE A 227 6.42 -2.38 -27.44
C ILE A 227 6.69 -1.42 -28.62
N HIS A 228 7.19 -1.92 -29.75
CA HIS A 228 7.40 -1.09 -30.94
C HIS A 228 6.10 -0.49 -31.49
N LYS A 229 4.99 -1.26 -31.48
CA LYS A 229 3.67 -0.75 -31.87
C LYS A 229 3.18 0.34 -30.92
N LEU A 230 3.36 0.17 -29.60
CA LEU A 230 2.99 1.16 -28.59
C LEU A 230 3.82 2.44 -28.72
N GLN A 231 5.14 2.33 -28.96
CA GLN A 231 6.00 3.48 -29.20
C GLN A 231 5.56 4.26 -30.46
N ALA A 232 5.17 3.56 -31.53
CA ALA A 232 4.69 4.19 -32.76
C ALA A 232 3.36 4.95 -32.53
N LEU A 233 2.43 4.36 -31.76
CA LEU A 233 1.18 5.01 -31.34
C LEU A 233 1.46 6.25 -30.49
N LEU A 234 2.33 6.13 -29.49
CA LEU A 234 2.69 7.23 -28.59
C LEU A 234 3.33 8.40 -29.35
N GLY A 235 4.21 8.12 -30.31
CA GLY A 235 4.82 9.16 -31.15
C GLY A 235 3.80 9.98 -31.92
N ARG A 236 2.72 9.34 -32.39
CA ARG A 236 1.64 9.97 -33.17
C ARG A 236 0.63 10.70 -32.28
N LEU A 237 0.32 10.13 -31.12
CA LEU A 237 -0.58 10.75 -30.14
C LEU A 237 0.08 11.96 -29.46
N LYS A 238 1.41 11.97 -29.29
CA LYS A 238 2.16 13.16 -28.85
C LYS A 238 2.09 14.31 -29.85
N ALA A 239 2.13 14.02 -31.16
CA ALA A 239 2.02 15.05 -32.19
C ALA A 239 0.64 15.74 -32.24
N ASN A 240 -0.37 15.15 -31.58
CA ASN A 240 -1.74 15.64 -31.52
C ASN A 240 -2.16 16.05 -30.08
N ASP A 241 -1.19 16.36 -29.19
CA ASP A 241 -1.42 16.80 -27.79
C ASP A 241 -2.27 15.84 -26.92
N ARG A 242 -2.30 14.54 -27.26
CA ARG A 242 -3.12 13.50 -26.58
C ARG A 242 -2.31 12.65 -25.59
N LEU A 243 -1.10 13.06 -25.25
CA LEU A 243 -0.16 12.27 -24.47
C LEU A 243 -0.68 11.97 -23.05
N GLU A 244 -1.34 12.92 -22.40
CA GLU A 244 -1.83 12.76 -21.01
C GLU A 244 -2.92 11.68 -20.89
N LYS A 245 -3.82 11.59 -21.87
CA LYS A 245 -4.85 10.53 -21.92
C LYS A 245 -4.21 9.15 -22.09
N CYS A 246 -3.19 9.05 -22.95
CA CYS A 246 -2.46 7.80 -23.17
C CYS A 246 -1.71 7.34 -21.91
N ILE A 247 -1.07 8.29 -21.21
CA ILE A 247 -0.42 8.02 -19.91
C ILE A 247 -1.45 7.51 -18.91
N SER A 248 -2.63 8.13 -18.84
CA SER A 248 -3.69 7.73 -17.91
C SER A 248 -4.20 6.30 -18.21
N ILE A 249 -4.42 5.97 -19.49
CA ILE A 249 -4.81 4.62 -19.93
C ILE A 249 -3.72 3.61 -19.59
N TYR A 250 -2.44 3.94 -19.85
CA TYR A 250 -1.32 3.06 -19.55
C TYR A 250 -1.23 2.76 -18.05
N VAL A 251 -1.28 3.81 -17.21
CA VAL A 251 -1.25 3.69 -15.75
C VAL A 251 -2.42 2.86 -15.24
N GLU A 252 -3.63 3.08 -15.76
CA GLU A 252 -4.84 2.34 -15.36
C GLU A 252 -4.69 0.83 -15.65
N VAL A 253 -4.35 0.46 -16.89
CA VAL A 253 -4.25 -0.95 -17.30
C VAL A 253 -3.11 -1.65 -16.56
N ARG A 254 -1.92 -1.05 -16.51
CA ARG A 254 -0.75 -1.67 -15.88
C ARG A 254 -0.88 -1.73 -14.36
N SER A 255 -1.39 -0.68 -13.70
CA SER A 255 -1.64 -0.72 -12.26
C SER A 255 -2.68 -1.78 -11.89
N SER A 256 -3.71 -1.97 -12.71
CA SER A 256 -4.71 -3.03 -12.53
C SER A 256 -4.07 -4.42 -12.65
N ASN A 257 -3.18 -4.63 -13.63
CA ASN A 257 -2.46 -5.90 -13.81
C ASN A 257 -1.56 -6.25 -12.61
N VAL A 258 -0.78 -5.28 -12.13
CA VAL A 258 0.06 -5.48 -10.93
C VAL A 258 -0.80 -5.75 -9.71
N ARG A 259 -1.91 -5.01 -9.54
CA ARG A 259 -2.85 -5.22 -8.44
C ARG A 259 -3.52 -6.59 -8.49
N ALA A 260 -3.86 -7.10 -9.67
CA ALA A 260 -4.37 -8.46 -9.84
C ALA A 260 -3.32 -9.51 -9.43
N SER A 261 -2.06 -9.29 -9.80
CA SER A 261 -0.93 -10.15 -9.40
C SER A 261 -0.75 -10.16 -7.87
N LEU A 262 -0.89 -9.01 -7.22
CA LEU A 262 -0.81 -8.87 -5.77
C LEU A 262 -2.01 -9.48 -5.04
N LYS A 263 -3.24 -9.32 -5.57
CA LYS A 263 -4.45 -9.92 -4.99
C LYS A 263 -4.40 -11.44 -4.94
N ALA A 264 -3.71 -12.09 -5.89
CA ALA A 264 -3.51 -13.53 -5.89
C ALA A 264 -2.69 -14.04 -4.67
N LEU A 265 -2.03 -13.15 -3.93
CA LEU A 265 -1.23 -13.48 -2.75
C LEU A 265 -2.04 -13.49 -1.43
N ASN A 266 -3.36 -13.27 -1.48
CA ASN A 266 -4.25 -13.16 -0.30
C ASN A 266 -3.69 -12.19 0.75
N LEU A 267 -3.68 -10.91 0.39
CA LEU A 267 -3.08 -9.84 1.18
C LEU A 267 -3.98 -9.29 2.31
N ASP A 268 -5.01 -10.04 2.73
CA ASP A 268 -6.00 -9.63 3.74
C ASP A 268 -5.34 -9.22 5.07
N TYR A 269 -4.16 -9.79 5.37
CA TYR A 269 -3.39 -9.43 6.56
C TYR A 269 -2.83 -8.00 6.55
N LEU A 270 -2.74 -7.33 5.39
CA LEU A 270 -2.26 -5.95 5.30
C LEU A 270 -3.26 -4.94 5.86
N GLU A 271 -4.54 -5.31 5.94
CA GLU A 271 -5.63 -4.45 6.42
C GLU A 271 -5.89 -4.59 7.93
N ILE A 272 -5.10 -5.42 8.63
CA ILE A 272 -5.23 -5.63 10.08
C ILE A 272 -5.07 -4.31 10.82
N SER A 273 -6.02 -4.02 11.70
CA SER A 273 -5.99 -2.83 12.55
C SER A 273 -4.98 -2.97 13.72
N VAL A 274 -4.55 -1.84 14.31
CA VAL A 274 -3.67 -1.86 15.50
C VAL A 274 -4.31 -2.64 16.67
N ALA A 275 -5.64 -2.61 16.80
CA ALA A 275 -6.35 -3.31 17.87
C ALA A 275 -6.25 -4.83 17.69
N GLU A 276 -6.54 -5.34 16.49
CA GLU A 276 -6.41 -6.75 16.14
C GLU A 276 -4.96 -7.22 16.21
N PHE A 277 -4.00 -6.35 15.83
CA PHE A 277 -2.58 -6.64 15.97
C PHE A 277 -2.16 -6.88 17.43
N ASN A 278 -2.84 -6.32 18.43
CA ASN A 278 -2.46 -6.54 19.82
C ASN A 278 -2.99 -7.86 20.40
N ASP A 279 -3.95 -8.51 19.74
CA ASP A 279 -4.66 -9.68 20.27
C ASP A 279 -4.29 -10.99 19.54
N VAL A 280 -3.70 -10.91 18.35
CA VAL A 280 -3.47 -12.07 17.47
C VAL A 280 -2.11 -12.75 17.73
N GLN A 281 -2.13 -14.02 18.12
CA GLN A 281 -0.91 -14.84 18.31
C GLN A 281 -0.20 -15.22 16.98
N SER A 282 -0.87 -15.09 15.82
CA SER A 282 -0.35 -15.50 14.50
C SER A 282 0.50 -14.45 13.76
N ILE A 283 0.87 -13.36 14.43
CA ILE A 283 1.55 -12.21 13.80
C ILE A 283 2.94 -12.53 13.26
N GLU A 284 3.69 -13.41 13.93
CA GLU A 284 5.01 -13.82 13.43
C GLU A 284 4.90 -14.45 12.03
N GLY A 285 3.82 -15.20 11.78
CA GLY A 285 3.51 -15.73 10.44
C GLY A 285 3.24 -14.64 9.42
N TYR A 286 2.48 -13.60 9.79
CA TYR A 286 2.16 -12.49 8.89
C TYR A 286 3.37 -11.61 8.57
N ILE A 287 4.29 -11.36 9.51
CA ILE A 287 5.50 -10.59 9.24
C ILE A 287 6.45 -11.36 8.31
N ALA A 288 6.60 -12.68 8.52
CA ALA A 288 7.38 -13.52 7.62
C ALA A 288 6.76 -13.57 6.20
N GLN A 289 5.44 -13.65 6.09
CA GLN A 289 4.73 -13.55 4.80
C GLN A 289 4.90 -12.17 4.16
N TRP A 290 4.76 -11.10 4.96
CA TRP A 290 4.97 -9.72 4.52
C TRP A 290 6.35 -9.52 3.90
N GLY A 291 7.41 -10.00 4.56
CA GLY A 291 8.78 -9.89 4.02
C GLY A 291 8.93 -10.59 2.66
N LYS A 292 8.35 -11.80 2.51
CA LYS A 292 8.38 -12.55 1.24
C LYS A 292 7.57 -11.88 0.13
N HIS A 293 6.36 -11.41 0.45
CA HIS A 293 5.50 -10.72 -0.51
C HIS A 293 6.07 -9.37 -0.93
N LEU A 294 6.68 -8.63 -0.01
CA LEU A 294 7.37 -7.38 -0.32
C LEU A 294 8.59 -7.63 -1.21
N GLU A 295 9.40 -8.65 -0.92
CA GLU A 295 10.51 -9.04 -1.78
C GLU A 295 10.04 -9.40 -3.18
N PHE A 296 8.97 -10.18 -3.31
CA PHE A 296 8.39 -10.53 -4.59
C PHE A 296 7.91 -9.30 -5.36
N ALA A 297 7.15 -8.42 -4.70
CA ALA A 297 6.63 -7.20 -5.29
C ALA A 297 7.75 -6.29 -5.83
N VAL A 298 8.81 -6.08 -5.03
CA VAL A 298 9.92 -5.18 -5.40
C VAL A 298 10.79 -5.80 -6.50
N LYS A 299 11.23 -7.04 -6.35
CA LYS A 299 12.22 -7.66 -7.26
C LYS A 299 11.64 -8.18 -8.57
N HIS A 300 10.34 -8.51 -8.60
CA HIS A 300 9.73 -9.10 -9.78
C HIS A 300 8.69 -8.19 -10.41
N LEU A 301 7.72 -7.68 -9.65
CA LEU A 301 6.64 -6.86 -10.22
C LEU A 301 7.13 -5.46 -10.57
N PHE A 302 7.64 -4.71 -9.58
CA PHE A 302 8.06 -3.32 -9.80
C PHE A 302 9.32 -3.22 -10.66
N GLU A 303 10.24 -4.18 -10.57
CA GLU A 303 11.38 -4.27 -11.49
C GLU A 303 10.94 -4.43 -12.95
N ALA A 304 9.95 -5.30 -13.21
CA ALA A 304 9.45 -5.53 -14.55
C ALA A 304 8.70 -4.29 -15.10
N GLU A 305 7.87 -3.65 -14.28
CA GLU A 305 7.19 -2.40 -14.67
C GLU A 305 8.17 -1.25 -14.88
N TYR A 306 9.23 -1.15 -14.07
CA TYR A 306 10.23 -0.10 -14.21
C TYR A 306 10.94 -0.19 -15.56
N LYS A 307 11.39 -1.40 -15.94
CA LYS A 307 11.97 -1.67 -17.27
C LYS A 307 10.97 -1.40 -18.38
N LEU A 308 9.73 -1.87 -18.22
CA LEU A 308 8.71 -1.70 -19.24
C LEU A 308 8.34 -0.22 -19.47
N CYS A 309 8.21 0.57 -18.40
CA CYS A 309 7.98 2.01 -18.50
C CYS A 309 9.12 2.70 -19.27
N ASN A 310 10.37 2.34 -18.97
CA ASN A 310 11.52 2.85 -19.71
C ASN A 310 11.45 2.46 -21.20
N ASP A 311 11.18 1.19 -21.51
CA ASP A 311 11.13 0.70 -22.88
C ASP A 311 9.96 1.32 -23.69
N VAL A 312 8.80 1.53 -23.09
CA VAL A 312 7.62 2.10 -23.78
C VAL A 312 7.76 3.61 -24.02
N PHE A 313 8.35 4.34 -23.07
CA PHE A 313 8.44 5.80 -23.10
C PHE A 313 9.85 6.35 -23.37
N GLU A 314 10.79 5.53 -23.83
CA GLU A 314 12.19 5.89 -24.10
C GLU A 314 12.34 7.22 -24.87
N LYS A 315 11.50 7.41 -25.90
CA LYS A 315 11.51 8.60 -26.78
C LYS A 315 10.80 9.83 -26.21
N MET A 316 10.18 9.73 -25.03
CA MET A 316 9.32 10.76 -24.44
C MET A 316 9.99 11.55 -23.30
N GLY A 317 11.17 11.13 -22.85
CA GLY A 317 11.98 11.83 -21.83
C GLY A 317 11.83 11.25 -20.43
N LEU A 318 12.85 11.48 -19.58
CA LEU A 318 13.00 10.85 -18.27
C LEU A 318 11.85 11.14 -17.30
N GLU A 319 11.31 12.35 -17.31
CA GLU A 319 10.25 12.75 -16.38
C GLU A 319 8.92 12.04 -16.66
N VAL A 320 8.60 11.79 -17.94
CA VAL A 320 7.32 11.20 -18.34
C VAL A 320 7.24 9.74 -17.89
N TRP A 321 8.27 8.94 -18.16
CA TRP A 321 8.23 7.52 -17.80
C TRP A 321 8.37 7.28 -16.29
N MET A 322 9.20 8.08 -15.60
CA MET A 322 9.30 8.02 -14.13
C MET A 322 8.00 8.46 -13.46
N GLY A 323 7.30 9.45 -14.01
CA GLY A 323 5.97 9.85 -13.56
C GLY A 323 4.91 8.77 -13.79
N CYS A 324 5.00 8.02 -14.89
CA CYS A 324 4.12 6.86 -15.13
C CYS A 324 4.39 5.74 -14.13
N PHE A 325 5.67 5.38 -13.94
CA PHE A 325 6.06 4.35 -12.99
C PHE A 325 5.65 4.69 -11.56
N SER A 326 5.83 5.94 -11.11
CA SER A 326 5.46 6.35 -9.76
C SER A 326 3.95 6.23 -9.52
N LYS A 327 3.12 6.65 -10.48
CA LYS A 327 1.66 6.49 -10.43
C LYS A 327 1.25 5.01 -10.40
N ILE A 328 1.88 4.17 -11.23
CA ILE A 328 1.63 2.72 -11.23
C ILE A 328 1.99 2.12 -9.87
N ALA A 329 3.16 2.43 -9.33
CA ALA A 329 3.61 1.91 -8.05
C ALA A 329 2.67 2.29 -6.90
N ALA A 330 2.30 3.57 -6.81
CA ALA A 330 1.38 4.08 -5.81
C ALA A 330 0.00 3.38 -5.89
N GLN A 331 -0.55 3.22 -7.09
CA GLN A 331 -1.87 2.60 -7.30
C GLN A 331 -1.84 1.06 -7.18
N ALA A 332 -0.71 0.41 -7.46
CA ALA A 332 -0.59 -1.04 -7.49
C ALA A 332 -0.66 -1.68 -6.09
N GLY A 333 -0.22 -0.97 -5.04
CA GLY A 333 -0.36 -1.43 -3.65
C GLY A 333 0.89 -1.34 -2.78
N ILE A 334 2.00 -0.73 -3.24
CA ILE A 334 3.21 -0.59 -2.39
C ILE A 334 2.92 0.17 -1.09
N LEU A 335 1.99 1.13 -1.13
CA LEU A 335 1.57 1.91 0.03
C LEU A 335 0.95 1.04 1.12
N ALA A 336 0.20 -0.02 0.75
CA ALA A 336 -0.39 -0.94 1.72
C ALA A 336 0.69 -1.74 2.48
N PHE A 337 1.76 -2.16 1.80
CA PHE A 337 2.89 -2.83 2.45
C PHE A 337 3.60 -1.92 3.46
N LEU A 338 3.81 -0.64 3.10
CA LEU A 338 4.45 0.34 3.99
C LEU A 338 3.54 0.68 5.17
N GLN A 339 2.24 0.82 4.93
CA GLN A 339 1.24 1.11 5.97
C GLN A 339 1.13 -0.05 6.97
N PHE A 340 1.16 -1.31 6.52
CA PHE A 340 1.21 -2.45 7.43
C PHE A 340 2.41 -2.38 8.37
N GLY A 341 3.60 -2.10 7.83
CA GLY A 341 4.79 -1.90 8.65
C GLY A 341 4.60 -0.79 9.70
N LYS A 342 3.93 0.30 9.31
CA LYS A 342 3.62 1.42 10.22
C LYS A 342 2.65 1.01 11.32
N THR A 343 1.60 0.26 11.00
CA THR A 343 0.66 -0.32 11.99
C THR A 343 1.40 -1.17 13.03
N VAL A 344 2.41 -1.95 12.62
CA VAL A 344 3.27 -2.70 13.56
C VAL A 344 4.07 -1.77 14.47
N THR A 345 4.59 -0.65 13.95
CA THR A 345 5.33 0.33 14.77
C THR A 345 4.43 1.05 15.79
N GLU A 346 3.13 1.18 15.52
CA GLU A 346 2.15 1.86 16.39
C GLU A 346 1.53 0.94 17.46
N SER A 347 1.79 -0.36 17.42
CA SER A 347 1.24 -1.33 18.38
C SER A 347 1.80 -1.17 19.82
N LYS A 348 1.26 -1.94 20.78
CA LYS A 348 1.74 -1.91 22.18
C LYS A 348 3.25 -2.17 22.27
N LYS A 349 3.94 -1.40 23.09
CA LYS A 349 5.37 -1.60 23.40
C LYS A 349 5.53 -2.85 24.29
N ASP A 350 5.95 -3.96 23.71
CA ASP A 350 6.33 -5.17 24.44
C ASP A 350 7.68 -5.71 23.90
N PRO A 351 8.38 -6.59 24.65
CA PRO A 351 9.66 -7.12 24.18
C PRO A 351 9.49 -8.00 22.92
N ILE A 352 8.33 -8.64 22.73
CA ILE A 352 8.07 -9.47 21.55
C ILE A 352 8.03 -8.60 20.28
N LYS A 353 7.49 -7.39 20.37
CA LYS A 353 7.49 -6.39 19.29
C LYS A 353 8.90 -6.00 18.88
N LEU A 354 9.89 -5.96 19.78
CA LEU A 354 11.27 -5.69 19.37
C LEU A 354 11.74 -6.69 18.31
N LEU A 355 11.53 -7.98 18.55
CA LEU A 355 11.91 -9.04 17.59
C LEU A 355 11.19 -8.85 16.25
N LYS A 356 9.89 -8.57 16.30
CA LYS A 356 9.06 -8.29 15.12
C LYS A 356 9.57 -7.08 14.32
N LEU A 357 9.97 -6.01 15.00
CA LEU A 357 10.54 -4.81 14.38
C LEU A 357 11.90 -5.11 13.74
N LEU A 358 12.72 -5.95 14.37
CA LEU A 358 13.99 -6.41 13.79
C LEU A 358 13.76 -7.23 12.52
N ASP A 359 12.74 -8.09 12.47
CA ASP A 359 12.38 -8.87 11.27
C ASP A 359 11.93 -7.95 10.11
N ILE A 360 11.14 -6.91 10.42
CA ILE A 360 10.73 -5.88 9.45
C ILE A 360 11.97 -5.12 8.94
N PHE A 361 12.84 -4.67 9.85
CA PHE A 361 14.06 -3.96 9.48
C PHE A 361 14.98 -4.83 8.60
N ALA A 362 15.14 -6.12 8.91
CA ALA A 362 15.92 -7.04 8.10
C ALA A 362 15.38 -7.16 6.67
N SER A 363 14.06 -7.30 6.53
CA SER A 363 13.39 -7.37 5.23
C SER A 363 13.57 -6.08 4.43
N LEU A 364 13.41 -4.91 5.06
CA LEU A 364 13.64 -3.61 4.41
C LEU A 364 15.11 -3.40 4.03
N ASN A 365 16.04 -3.77 4.91
CA ASN A 365 17.48 -3.63 4.66
C ASN A 365 17.94 -4.54 3.51
N LYS A 366 17.38 -5.75 3.39
CA LYS A 366 17.62 -6.66 2.25
C LYS A 366 17.22 -6.04 0.91
N LEU A 367 16.15 -5.24 0.88
CA LEU A 367 15.62 -4.60 -0.32
C LEU A 367 16.13 -3.16 -0.54
N ARG A 368 17.02 -2.66 0.33
CA ARG A 368 17.45 -1.25 0.33
C ARG A 368 17.96 -0.76 -1.02
N LEU A 369 18.81 -1.55 -1.69
CA LEU A 369 19.39 -1.18 -2.99
C LEU A 369 18.32 -1.15 -4.09
N ASP A 370 17.39 -2.11 -4.07
CA ASP A 370 16.27 -2.16 -5.01
C ASP A 370 15.33 -0.96 -4.81
N PHE A 371 15.01 -0.61 -3.57
CA PHE A 371 14.21 0.58 -3.26
C PHE A 371 14.86 1.87 -3.76
N ASN A 372 16.17 2.04 -3.52
CA ASN A 372 16.88 3.24 -3.98
C ASN A 372 16.95 3.33 -5.50
N ARG A 373 17.07 2.19 -6.20
CA ARG A 373 17.11 2.15 -7.67
C ARG A 373 15.74 2.41 -8.29
N LEU A 374 14.70 1.75 -7.80
CA LEU A 374 13.36 1.82 -8.38
C LEU A 374 12.65 3.13 -8.01
N PHE A 375 12.69 3.51 -6.74
CA PHE A 375 11.93 4.64 -6.20
C PHE A 375 12.78 5.88 -5.95
N GLY A 376 14.05 5.92 -6.37
CA GLY A 376 14.97 7.04 -6.11
C GLY A 376 14.70 8.33 -6.89
N GLY A 377 13.84 8.31 -7.91
CA GLY A 377 13.53 9.49 -8.71
C GLY A 377 12.62 10.52 -8.03
N ALA A 378 12.68 11.77 -8.48
CA ALA A 378 11.86 12.88 -7.95
C ALA A 378 10.34 12.62 -8.07
N ALA A 379 9.90 11.81 -9.02
CA ALA A 379 8.49 11.43 -9.18
C ALA A 379 7.97 10.49 -8.07
N CYS A 380 8.86 9.85 -7.30
CA CYS A 380 8.52 8.86 -6.25
C CYS A 380 8.65 9.39 -4.82
N VAL A 381 8.66 10.72 -4.63
CA VAL A 381 8.90 11.36 -3.32
C VAL A 381 7.92 10.89 -2.23
N GLU A 382 6.66 10.62 -2.56
CA GLU A 382 5.69 10.08 -1.60
C GLU A 382 6.12 8.71 -1.05
N ILE A 383 6.48 7.77 -1.94
CA ILE A 383 6.93 6.42 -1.56
C ILE A 383 8.24 6.51 -0.78
N GLN A 384 9.17 7.39 -1.19
CA GLN A 384 10.42 7.63 -0.46
C GLN A 384 10.18 8.14 0.95
N ASN A 385 9.27 9.12 1.11
CA ASN A 385 8.94 9.69 2.41
C ASN A 385 8.34 8.63 3.33
N LEU A 386 7.35 7.87 2.85
CA LEU A 386 6.74 6.79 3.63
C LEU A 386 7.73 5.68 3.99
N THR A 387 8.62 5.32 3.07
CA THR A 387 9.67 4.31 3.33
C THR A 387 10.66 4.81 4.38
N ARG A 388 11.11 6.06 4.28
CA ARG A 388 12.01 6.68 5.26
C ARG A 388 11.34 6.80 6.63
N ASP A 389 10.08 7.22 6.67
CA ASP A 389 9.32 7.38 7.90
C ASP A 389 9.10 6.01 8.55
N LEU A 390 8.79 4.96 7.78
CA LEU A 390 8.71 3.59 8.28
C LEU A 390 10.05 3.11 8.87
N ILE A 391 11.16 3.26 8.12
CA ILE A 391 12.50 2.87 8.60
C ILE A 391 12.83 3.61 9.89
N LYS A 392 12.50 4.91 9.96
CA LYS A 392 12.69 5.73 11.16
C LYS A 392 11.89 5.19 12.34
N SER A 393 10.59 4.99 12.16
CA SER A 393 9.71 4.46 13.20
C SER A 393 10.10 3.06 13.68
N VAL A 394 10.57 2.19 12.78
CA VAL A 394 11.06 0.86 13.14
C VAL A 394 12.33 0.95 13.98
N ILE A 395 13.29 1.79 13.57
CA ILE A 395 14.56 1.97 14.29
C ILE A 395 14.34 2.63 15.66
N ASP A 396 13.57 3.71 15.71
CA ASP A 396 13.24 4.42 16.95
C ASP A 396 12.47 3.48 17.89
N GLY A 397 11.44 2.79 17.40
CA GLY A 397 10.64 1.86 18.19
C GLY A 397 11.45 0.66 18.72
N ALA A 398 12.34 0.09 17.91
CA ALA A 398 13.20 -1.00 18.34
C ALA A 398 14.21 -0.54 19.39
N ALA A 399 14.86 0.62 19.17
CA ALA A 399 15.81 1.17 20.13
C ALA A 399 15.13 1.53 21.46
N GLU A 400 13.97 2.19 21.42
CA GLU A 400 13.21 2.54 22.63
C GLU A 400 12.85 1.32 23.47
N ILE A 401 12.29 0.26 22.86
CA ILE A 401 11.94 -0.96 23.59
C ILE A 401 13.19 -1.62 24.20
N PHE A 402 14.31 -1.61 23.48
CA PHE A 402 15.57 -2.16 23.98
C PHE A 402 16.09 -1.39 25.21
N TRP A 403 16.10 -0.05 25.17
CA TRP A 403 16.55 0.77 26.30
C TRP A 403 15.57 0.75 27.49
N GLU A 404 14.26 0.66 27.22
CA GLU A 404 13.25 0.55 28.28
C GLU A 404 13.30 -0.81 28.99
N LEU A 405 13.84 -1.85 28.36
CA LEU A 405 13.84 -3.22 28.90
C LEU A 405 14.51 -3.32 30.28
N LEU A 406 15.68 -2.69 30.47
CA LEU A 406 16.37 -2.69 31.76
C LEU A 406 15.48 -2.13 32.86
N VAL A 407 14.91 -0.94 32.62
CA VAL A 407 14.02 -0.26 33.58
C VAL A 407 12.78 -1.11 33.86
N GLN A 408 12.19 -1.75 32.85
CA GLN A 408 11.05 -2.63 33.04
C GLN A 408 11.38 -3.84 33.91
N VAL A 409 12.57 -4.43 33.76
CA VAL A 409 13.05 -5.53 34.61
C VAL A 409 13.27 -5.05 36.05
N GLU A 410 13.89 -3.88 36.25
CA GLU A 410 14.09 -3.31 37.59
C GLU A 410 12.76 -3.05 38.31
N LEU A 411 11.76 -2.53 37.60
CA LEU A 411 10.44 -2.25 38.17
C LEU A 411 9.71 -3.52 38.66
N GLN A 412 10.01 -4.69 38.10
CA GLN A 412 9.40 -5.95 38.57
C GLN A 412 9.80 -6.31 40.01
N ARG A 413 10.89 -5.73 40.55
CA ARG A 413 11.36 -5.98 41.92
C ARG A 413 10.28 -5.73 42.99
N GLN A 414 9.38 -4.81 42.73
CA GLN A 414 8.31 -4.44 43.66
C GLN A 414 7.20 -5.50 43.76
N ASN A 415 7.13 -6.42 42.79
CA ASN A 415 6.15 -7.50 42.82
C ASN A 415 6.57 -8.55 43.86
N PRO A 416 5.62 -9.11 44.63
CA PRO A 416 5.94 -10.13 45.61
C PRO A 416 6.44 -11.41 44.93
N PRO A 417 7.36 -12.16 45.56
CA PRO A 417 7.85 -13.41 45.00
C PRO A 417 6.77 -14.52 45.03
N PRO A 418 6.93 -15.58 44.23
CA PRO A 418 5.95 -16.68 44.17
C PRO A 418 5.76 -17.37 45.52
N LEU A 419 4.51 -17.45 46.00
CA LEU A 419 4.21 -18.05 47.31
C LEU A 419 4.60 -19.53 47.43
N ASP A 420 4.76 -20.22 46.30
CA ASP A 420 5.16 -21.64 46.22
C ASP A 420 6.68 -21.85 46.11
N GLY A 421 7.47 -20.78 46.11
CA GLY A 421 8.93 -20.84 45.96
C GLY A 421 9.39 -21.25 44.57
N SER A 422 8.52 -21.22 43.55
CA SER A 422 8.88 -21.52 42.17
C SER A 422 9.73 -20.42 41.53
N VAL A 423 10.31 -20.71 40.37
CA VAL A 423 11.09 -19.72 39.59
C VAL A 423 10.13 -18.67 39.02
N PRO A 424 10.35 -17.36 39.26
CA PRO A 424 9.52 -16.31 38.68
C PRO A 424 9.61 -16.35 37.15
N LYS A 425 8.45 -16.25 36.48
CA LYS A 425 8.38 -16.27 35.01
C LYS A 425 9.24 -15.21 34.32
N LEU A 426 9.48 -14.09 35.01
CA LEU A 426 10.39 -13.03 34.55
C LEU A 426 11.80 -13.56 34.30
N VAL A 427 12.32 -14.40 35.20
CA VAL A 427 13.70 -14.91 35.13
C VAL A 427 13.88 -15.72 33.86
N SER A 428 13.02 -16.72 33.65
CA SER A 428 13.04 -17.56 32.45
C SER A 428 12.82 -16.75 31.18
N PHE A 429 11.85 -15.81 31.20
CA PHE A 429 11.57 -14.96 30.06
C PHE A 429 12.79 -14.12 29.65
N ILE A 430 13.42 -13.43 30.60
CA ILE A 430 14.56 -12.55 30.31
C ILE A 430 15.78 -13.35 29.86
N THR A 431 16.08 -14.49 30.48
CA THR A 431 17.21 -15.34 30.05
C THR A 431 17.01 -15.86 28.63
N ASP A 432 15.81 -16.36 28.31
CA ASP A 432 15.50 -16.88 26.97
C ASP A 432 15.50 -15.76 25.92
N TYR A 433 14.93 -14.61 26.29
CA TYR A 433 14.84 -13.45 25.42
C TYR A 433 16.21 -12.84 25.12
N CYS A 434 17.06 -12.63 26.13
CA CYS A 434 18.42 -12.16 25.93
C CYS A 434 19.26 -13.15 25.11
N ASN A 435 19.07 -14.46 25.30
CA ASN A 435 19.69 -15.48 24.45
C ASN A 435 19.24 -15.35 22.98
N LYS A 436 17.95 -15.13 22.74
CA LYS A 436 17.42 -14.90 21.37
C LYS A 436 18.00 -13.62 20.76
N LEU A 437 18.11 -12.52 21.52
CA LEU A 437 18.72 -11.28 21.05
C LEU A 437 20.21 -11.41 20.73
N LEU A 438 20.94 -12.22 21.49
CA LEU A 438 22.36 -12.53 21.25
C LEU A 438 22.57 -13.60 20.17
N GLY A 439 21.49 -14.23 19.68
CA GLY A 439 21.49 -15.20 18.60
C GLY A 439 22.06 -14.65 17.29
N ASP A 440 22.48 -15.54 16.38
CA ASP A 440 23.08 -15.12 15.10
C ASP A 440 22.07 -14.39 14.20
N ASP A 441 20.78 -14.69 14.38
CA ASP A 441 19.70 -14.06 13.62
C ASP A 441 19.53 -12.59 14.02
N TYR A 442 19.45 -12.28 15.33
CA TYR A 442 19.05 -10.96 15.81
C TYR A 442 20.21 -10.04 16.21
N LYS A 443 21.33 -10.57 16.72
CA LYS A 443 22.47 -9.77 17.16
C LYS A 443 22.98 -8.79 16.09
N PRO A 444 23.29 -9.21 14.84
CA PRO A 444 23.82 -8.29 13.84
C PRO A 444 22.78 -7.22 13.45
N ILE A 445 21.51 -7.61 13.34
CA ILE A 445 20.39 -6.72 13.01
C ILE A 445 20.23 -5.65 14.09
N LEU A 446 20.13 -6.07 15.36
CA LEU A 446 19.98 -5.16 16.49
C LEU A 446 21.20 -4.23 16.60
N THR A 447 22.40 -4.74 16.41
CA THR A 447 23.63 -3.93 16.40
C THR A 447 23.55 -2.84 15.34
N GLN A 448 23.14 -3.19 14.12
CA GLN A 448 22.98 -2.21 13.04
C GLN A 448 21.92 -1.16 13.37
N VAL A 449 20.76 -1.57 13.92
CA VAL A 449 19.69 -0.66 14.35
C VAL A 449 20.19 0.33 15.40
N LEU A 450 20.91 -0.15 16.42
CA LEU A 450 21.43 0.71 17.49
C LEU A 450 22.52 1.68 16.99
N ILE A 451 23.37 1.24 16.05
CA ILE A 451 24.35 2.11 15.37
C ILE A 451 23.63 3.24 14.63
N ILE A 452 22.61 2.91 13.84
CA ILE A 452 21.87 3.91 13.06
C ILE A 452 21.16 4.90 13.99
N HIS A 453 20.43 4.41 15.00
CA HIS A 453 19.71 5.24 15.96
C HIS A 453 20.65 6.21 16.70
N ARG A 454 21.83 5.74 17.14
CA ARG A 454 22.83 6.62 17.77
C ARG A 454 23.43 7.62 16.79
N SER A 455 23.66 7.22 15.54
CA SER A 455 24.15 8.13 14.51
C SER A 455 23.20 9.32 14.30
N TRP A 456 21.88 9.09 14.34
CA TRP A 456 20.87 10.15 14.28
C TRP A 456 20.92 11.08 15.48
N LYS A 457 21.27 10.56 16.66
CA LYS A 457 21.50 11.33 17.89
C LYS A 457 22.92 11.92 18.00
N ARG A 458 23.76 11.78 16.96
CA ARG A 458 25.17 12.22 16.91
C ARG A 458 26.04 11.64 18.03
N GLN A 459 25.76 10.40 18.43
CA GLN A 459 26.52 9.67 19.46
C GLN A 459 27.36 8.57 18.81
N SER A 460 28.55 8.31 19.36
CA SER A 460 29.34 7.15 18.95
C SER A 460 28.72 5.86 19.50
N PHE A 461 28.79 4.80 18.69
CA PHE A 461 28.40 3.46 19.09
C PHE A 461 29.64 2.56 19.14
N GLN A 462 29.76 1.80 20.22
CA GLN A 462 30.73 0.73 20.35
C GLN A 462 29.93 -0.57 20.48
N GLU A 463 30.30 -1.61 19.73
CA GLU A 463 29.57 -2.90 19.76
C GLU A 463 29.50 -3.51 21.17
N ARG A 464 30.52 -3.24 21.99
CA ARG A 464 30.53 -3.57 23.43
C ARG A 464 29.32 -3.05 24.19
N LEU A 465 28.66 -1.99 23.71
CA LEU A 465 27.54 -1.37 24.39
C LEU A 465 26.29 -2.25 24.43
N LEU A 466 26.01 -3.03 23.38
CA LEU A 466 24.91 -4.01 23.38
C LEU A 466 25.18 -5.11 24.42
N VAL A 467 26.41 -5.61 24.44
CA VAL A 467 26.87 -6.61 25.40
C VAL A 467 26.77 -6.08 26.83
N THR A 468 27.26 -4.86 27.09
CA THR A 468 27.18 -4.22 28.40
C THR A 468 25.74 -4.07 28.86
N GLU A 469 24.82 -3.69 27.97
CA GLU A 469 23.42 -3.51 28.35
C GLU A 469 22.73 -4.84 28.68
N VAL A 470 22.99 -5.89 27.91
CA VAL A 470 22.49 -7.24 28.22
C VAL A 470 23.03 -7.73 29.58
N LEU A 471 24.31 -7.47 29.87
CA LEU A 471 24.89 -7.79 31.18
C LEU A 471 24.23 -6.97 32.31
N ASN A 472 23.88 -5.70 32.09
CA ASN A 472 23.14 -4.90 33.06
C ASN A 472 21.73 -5.45 33.31
N ILE A 473 21.04 -5.94 32.27
CA ILE A 473 19.74 -6.59 32.39
C ILE A 473 19.86 -7.86 33.26
N VAL A 474 20.87 -8.69 33.04
CA VAL A 474 21.10 -9.89 33.88
C VAL A 474 21.38 -9.50 35.33
N LYS A 475 22.22 -8.49 35.56
CA LYS A 475 22.47 -7.96 36.92
C LYS A 475 21.19 -7.45 37.60
N ALA A 476 20.29 -6.81 36.84
CA ALA A 476 18.99 -6.40 37.37
C ALA A 476 18.14 -7.61 37.77
N VAL A 477 18.18 -8.70 37.01
CA VAL A 477 17.52 -9.97 37.38
C VAL A 477 18.13 -10.55 38.66
N GLU A 478 19.46 -10.58 38.81
CA GLU A 478 20.13 -11.04 40.02
C GLU A 478 19.73 -10.21 41.24
N LEU A 479 19.73 -8.88 41.13
CA LEU A 479 19.35 -7.98 42.22
C LEU A 479 17.87 -8.15 42.61
N ASN A 480 17.00 -8.44 41.62
CA ASN A 480 15.60 -8.77 41.89
C ASN A 480 15.48 -10.09 42.67
N LEU A 481 16.23 -11.12 42.25
CA LEU A 481 16.28 -12.41 42.95
C LEU A 481 16.74 -12.26 44.39
N GLU A 482 17.81 -11.50 44.65
CA GLU A 482 18.29 -11.24 46.01
C GLU A 482 17.25 -10.55 46.88
N THR A 483 16.53 -9.59 46.31
CA THR A 483 15.45 -8.87 47.01
C THR A 483 14.31 -9.82 47.34
N TRP A 484 13.91 -10.67 46.40
CA TRP A 484 12.86 -11.67 46.57
C TRP A 484 13.22 -12.77 47.57
N ILE A 485 14.47 -13.22 47.59
CA ILE A 485 14.97 -14.18 48.60
C ILE A 485 14.78 -13.60 50.01
N LYS A 486 15.11 -12.31 50.21
CA LYS A 486 14.99 -11.61 51.51
C LYS A 486 13.54 -11.26 51.88
N ALA A 487 12.61 -11.29 50.93
CA ALA A 487 11.22 -10.90 51.14
C ALA A 487 10.34 -12.00 51.74
N TYR A 488 10.82 -13.25 51.82
CA TYR A 488 10.07 -14.33 52.46
C TYR A 488 10.21 -14.29 53.98
N ASP A 489 9.08 -14.36 54.68
CA ASP A 489 9.05 -14.48 56.14
C ASP A 489 9.57 -15.83 56.63
N ASP A 490 9.35 -16.91 55.88
CA ASP A 490 9.81 -18.26 56.21
C ASP A 490 11.23 -18.51 55.65
N PRO A 491 12.26 -18.64 56.50
CA PRO A 491 13.62 -18.88 56.04
C PRO A 491 13.76 -20.19 55.25
N MET A 492 12.94 -21.21 55.55
CA MET A 492 12.99 -22.48 54.79
C MET A 492 12.50 -22.29 53.36
N LEU A 493 11.41 -21.53 53.17
CA LEU A 493 10.89 -21.20 51.84
C LEU A 493 11.84 -20.28 51.07
N SER A 494 12.47 -19.31 51.76
CA SER A 494 13.52 -18.46 51.20
C SER A 494 14.67 -19.29 50.61
N ASN A 495 15.22 -20.23 51.38
CA ASN A 495 16.29 -21.12 50.92
C ASN A 495 15.82 -22.05 49.79
N PHE A 496 14.58 -22.54 49.85
CA PHE A 496 13.99 -23.37 48.79
C PHE A 496 13.86 -22.59 47.47
N PHE A 497 13.37 -21.35 47.53
CA PHE A 497 13.29 -20.44 46.39
C PHE A 497 14.67 -20.12 45.82
N ALA A 498 15.66 -19.80 46.67
CA ALA A 498 17.03 -19.51 46.24
C ALA A 498 17.66 -20.72 45.50
N MET A 499 17.52 -21.92 46.07
CA MET A 499 17.97 -23.17 45.45
C MET A 499 17.35 -23.38 44.05
N ASN A 500 16.04 -23.14 43.89
CA ASN A 500 15.35 -23.28 42.61
C ASN A 500 15.88 -22.30 41.55
N ASN A 501 16.02 -21.02 41.91
CA ASN A 501 16.43 -19.98 40.97
C ASN A 501 17.90 -20.11 40.55
N HIS A 502 18.80 -20.40 41.49
CA HIS A 502 20.22 -20.60 41.15
C HIS A 502 20.43 -21.85 40.28
N TRP A 503 19.70 -22.93 40.52
CA TRP A 503 19.73 -24.08 39.63
C TRP A 503 19.22 -23.74 38.23
N HIS A 504 18.11 -23.00 38.16
CA HIS A 504 17.51 -22.59 36.90
C HIS A 504 18.47 -21.74 36.06
N LEU A 505 19.09 -20.72 36.66
CA LEU A 505 20.08 -19.87 35.99
C LEU A 505 21.25 -20.69 35.47
N TYR A 506 21.86 -21.54 36.31
CA TYR A 506 22.96 -22.39 35.88
C TYR A 506 22.57 -23.28 34.71
N LYS A 507 21.45 -24.01 34.84
CA LYS A 507 21.04 -25.04 33.89
C LYS A 507 20.62 -24.47 32.53
N HIS A 508 19.89 -23.36 32.52
CA HIS A 508 19.36 -22.77 31.28
C HIS A 508 20.35 -21.82 30.60
N LEU A 509 21.38 -21.34 31.31
CA LEU A 509 22.41 -20.49 30.70
C LEU A 509 23.63 -21.29 30.23
N LYS A 510 23.93 -22.44 30.84
CA LYS A 510 25.06 -23.28 30.44
C LYS A 510 24.96 -23.73 28.98
N GLY A 511 26.00 -23.43 28.19
CA GLY A 511 26.04 -23.75 26.76
C GLY A 511 25.21 -22.83 25.87
N THR A 512 24.75 -21.69 26.40
CA THR A 512 24.07 -20.64 25.63
C THR A 512 24.98 -19.45 25.44
N LYS A 513 24.71 -18.61 24.42
CA LYS A 513 25.51 -17.41 24.14
C LYS A 513 25.54 -16.43 25.31
N LEU A 514 24.44 -16.32 26.05
CA LEU A 514 24.39 -15.50 27.26
C LEU A 514 25.25 -16.11 28.37
N GLY A 515 25.24 -17.44 28.52
CA GLY A 515 26.12 -18.13 29.47
C GLY A 515 27.61 -17.95 29.13
N ASP A 516 27.98 -18.07 27.85
CA ASP A 516 29.35 -17.84 27.39
C ASP A 516 29.80 -16.39 27.65
N LEU A 517 28.88 -15.43 27.51
CA LEU A 517 29.12 -14.02 27.78
C LEU A 517 29.31 -13.72 29.28
N LEU A 518 28.52 -14.38 30.15
CA LEU A 518 28.63 -14.26 31.61
C LEU A 518 29.90 -14.98 32.15
N GLY A 519 30.30 -16.05 31.47
CA GLY A 519 31.51 -16.81 31.74
C GLY A 519 31.35 -17.93 32.76
N ASP A 520 32.26 -18.92 32.69
CA ASP A 520 32.22 -20.13 33.51
C ASP A 520 32.31 -19.85 35.02
N SER A 521 32.96 -18.77 35.43
CA SER A 521 33.04 -18.39 36.86
C SER A 521 31.66 -18.10 37.43
N TRP A 522 30.87 -17.28 36.73
CA TRP A 522 29.53 -16.90 37.14
C TRP A 522 28.57 -18.10 37.16
N LEU A 523 28.67 -18.99 36.17
CA LEU A 523 27.89 -20.23 36.16
C LEU A 523 28.24 -21.13 37.36
N ARG A 524 29.54 -21.31 37.64
CA ARG A 524 29.98 -22.10 38.81
C ARG A 524 29.53 -21.49 40.13
N GLU A 525 29.52 -20.17 40.25
CA GLU A 525 29.00 -19.49 41.44
C GLU A 525 27.53 -19.83 41.69
N HIS A 526 26.68 -19.83 40.67
CA HIS A 526 25.28 -20.26 40.84
C HIS A 526 25.11 -21.74 41.17
N GLU A 527 25.96 -22.62 40.64
CA GLU A 527 25.99 -24.02 41.05
C GLU A 527 26.36 -24.17 42.53
N GLN A 528 27.35 -23.41 43.01
CA GLN A 528 27.77 -23.36 44.41
C GLN A 528 26.67 -22.79 45.32
N TYR A 529 26.01 -21.69 44.92
CA TYR A 529 24.90 -21.13 45.67
C TYR A 529 23.75 -22.13 45.78
N LYS A 530 23.43 -22.85 44.71
CA LYS A 530 22.43 -23.93 44.76
C LYS A 530 22.79 -24.97 45.80
N ASP A 531 24.03 -25.44 45.84
CA ASP A 531 24.46 -26.46 46.81
C ASP A 531 24.47 -25.93 48.26
N TYR A 532 24.86 -24.68 48.45
CA TYR A 532 24.79 -23.97 49.73
C TYR A 532 23.35 -23.91 50.27
N TYR A 533 22.42 -23.38 49.48
CA TYR A 533 21.01 -23.26 49.88
C TYR A 533 20.34 -24.63 50.03
N SER A 534 20.70 -25.61 49.19
CA SER A 534 20.24 -27.00 49.32
C SER A 534 20.63 -27.61 50.66
N THR A 535 21.88 -27.42 51.09
CA THR A 535 22.40 -27.95 52.36
C THR A 535 21.66 -27.35 53.56
N ILE A 536 21.47 -26.02 53.57
CA ILE A 536 20.74 -25.32 54.63
C ILE A 536 19.28 -25.75 54.66
N PHE A 537 18.63 -25.79 53.49
CA PHE A 537 17.25 -26.23 53.36
C PHE A 537 17.07 -27.64 53.92
N LEU A 538 17.89 -28.62 53.49
CA LEU A 538 17.80 -30.01 53.95
C LEU A 538 18.04 -30.14 55.45
N ARG A 539 19.04 -29.42 56.00
CA ARG A 539 19.35 -29.41 57.43
C ARG A 539 18.18 -28.88 58.26
N ASP A 540 17.61 -27.75 57.87
CA ASP A 540 16.61 -27.04 58.67
C ASP A 540 15.20 -27.58 58.48
N SER A 541 14.93 -28.25 57.35
CA SER A 541 13.65 -28.93 57.07
C SER A 541 13.60 -30.34 57.65
N TRP A 542 14.20 -31.31 56.96
CA TRP A 542 14.07 -32.73 57.27
C TRP A 542 15.21 -33.27 58.14
N GLY A 543 16.34 -32.56 58.24
CA GLY A 543 17.54 -33.01 58.96
C GLY A 543 17.35 -33.20 60.47
N LYS A 544 16.44 -32.45 61.10
CA LYS A 544 16.14 -32.56 62.55
C LYS A 544 15.16 -33.69 62.87
N LEU A 545 14.37 -34.13 61.89
CA LEU A 545 13.28 -35.09 62.09
C LEU A 545 13.78 -36.45 62.62
N PRO A 546 14.87 -37.05 62.09
CA PRO A 546 15.41 -38.31 62.63
C PRO A 546 15.82 -38.24 64.11
N GLY A 547 16.23 -37.07 64.61
CA GLY A 547 16.65 -36.88 66.00
C GLY A 547 15.54 -37.15 67.03
N HIS A 548 14.27 -37.04 66.63
CA HIS A 548 13.14 -37.38 67.49
C HIS A 548 13.00 -38.89 67.76
N LEU A 549 13.68 -39.73 66.96
CA LEU A 549 13.71 -41.19 67.09
C LEU A 549 15.03 -41.68 67.72
N SER A 550 15.54 -40.94 68.72
CA SER A 550 16.75 -41.36 69.47
C SER A 550 16.55 -42.72 70.15
N ARG A 551 17.65 -43.47 70.29
CA ARG A 551 17.74 -44.72 71.05
C ARG A 551 18.11 -44.50 72.51
N GLU A 552 18.53 -43.29 72.88
CA GLU A 552 18.96 -42.94 74.24
C GLU A 552 17.81 -43.16 75.24
N GLY A 553 18.10 -43.71 76.42
CA GLY A 553 17.08 -44.02 77.43
C GLY A 553 16.18 -45.23 77.13
N LEU A 554 16.30 -45.89 75.96
CA LEU A 554 15.65 -47.18 75.65
C LEU A 554 16.59 -48.37 75.85
N ILE A 555 17.91 -48.12 75.89
CA ILE A 555 18.97 -49.15 75.97
C ILE A 555 19.17 -49.66 77.42
N LEU A 556 18.85 -48.84 78.43
CA LEU A 556 18.77 -49.28 79.83
C LEU A 556 17.31 -49.54 80.17
N PHE A 557 16.88 -50.80 80.17
CA PHE A 557 15.57 -51.24 80.67
C PHE A 557 15.43 -51.11 82.20
N SER A 558 15.98 -50.06 82.82
CA SER A 558 15.96 -49.85 84.27
C SER A 558 14.56 -49.57 84.83
N GLY A 559 13.54 -49.35 83.98
CA GLY A 559 12.15 -49.09 84.36
C GLY A 559 11.08 -50.06 83.83
N GLY A 560 11.46 -51.20 83.22
CA GLY A 560 10.52 -52.22 82.72
C GLY A 560 9.82 -51.90 81.38
N ARG A 561 9.10 -52.91 80.81
CA ARG A 561 8.47 -52.85 79.47
C ARG A 561 7.43 -51.74 79.30
N ALA A 562 6.70 -51.39 80.36
CA ALA A 562 5.68 -50.33 80.31
C ALA A 562 6.30 -48.94 80.09
N THR A 563 7.36 -48.62 80.83
CA THR A 563 8.09 -47.34 80.73
C THR A 563 8.75 -47.17 79.36
N ALA A 564 9.35 -48.24 78.81
CA ALA A 564 9.89 -48.24 77.46
C ALA A 564 8.80 -48.00 76.40
N ARG A 565 7.65 -48.67 76.54
CA ARG A 565 6.50 -48.49 75.63
C ARG A 565 5.98 -47.05 75.64
N ASP A 566 5.86 -46.42 76.81
CA ASP A 566 5.36 -45.04 76.91
C ASP A 566 6.36 -44.03 76.32
N LEU A 567 7.67 -44.27 76.47
CA LEU A 567 8.71 -43.45 75.85
C LEU A 567 8.70 -43.59 74.31
N VAL A 568 8.52 -44.80 73.78
CA VAL A 568 8.39 -45.06 72.33
C VAL A 568 7.15 -44.35 71.78
N LYS A 569 6.00 -44.45 72.46
CA LYS A 569 4.77 -43.73 72.10
C LYS A 569 5.00 -42.21 72.05
N LYS A 570 5.67 -41.63 73.05
CA LYS A 570 5.97 -40.20 73.10
C LYS A 570 6.85 -39.76 71.92
N ARG A 571 7.88 -40.55 71.58
CA ARG A 571 8.80 -40.26 70.46
C ARG A 571 8.10 -40.39 69.10
N LEU A 572 7.35 -41.46 68.87
CA LEU A 572 6.59 -41.65 67.63
C LEU A 572 5.51 -40.58 67.44
N LYS A 573 4.81 -40.21 68.52
CA LYS A 573 3.84 -39.12 68.48
C LYS A 573 4.50 -37.81 68.07
N LYS A 574 5.64 -37.46 68.69
CA LYS A 574 6.38 -36.24 68.34
C LYS A 574 6.92 -36.27 66.92
N PHE A 575 7.43 -37.40 66.45
CA PHE A 575 7.85 -37.58 65.07
C PHE A 575 6.69 -37.36 64.09
N ASN A 576 5.54 -37.98 64.33
CA ASN A 576 4.36 -37.85 63.47
C ASN A 576 3.86 -36.39 63.44
N GLU A 577 3.81 -35.70 64.58
CA GLU A 577 3.43 -34.29 64.65
C GLU A 577 4.36 -33.40 63.82
N VAL A 578 5.68 -33.55 63.99
CA VAL A 578 6.67 -32.74 63.24
C VAL A 578 6.67 -33.09 61.75
N PHE A 579 6.54 -34.37 61.40
CA PHE A 579 6.42 -34.82 60.01
C PHE A 579 5.18 -34.23 59.35
N ASP A 580 4.01 -34.30 60.00
CA ASP A 580 2.74 -33.81 59.47
C ASP A 580 2.76 -32.30 59.26
N GLU A 581 3.30 -31.56 60.22
CA GLU A 581 3.47 -30.11 60.13
C GLU A 581 4.35 -29.73 58.92
N MET A 582 5.51 -30.37 58.81
CA MET A 582 6.46 -30.14 57.71
C MET A 582 5.87 -30.53 56.35
N TYR A 583 5.25 -31.71 56.26
CA TYR A 583 4.63 -32.19 55.04
C TYR A 583 3.49 -31.27 54.61
N THR A 584 2.63 -30.85 55.53
CA THR A 584 1.52 -29.92 55.24
C THR A 584 2.06 -28.59 54.72
N LYS A 585 3.06 -28.02 55.41
CA LYS A 585 3.69 -26.75 55.03
C LYS A 585 4.32 -26.81 53.63
N GLN A 586 5.05 -27.88 53.33
CA GLN A 586 5.84 -28.00 52.10
C GLN A 586 5.07 -28.64 50.93
N SER A 587 3.91 -29.22 51.16
CA SER A 587 3.07 -29.84 50.11
C SER A 587 2.57 -28.85 49.04
N GLY A 588 2.60 -27.55 49.34
CA GLY A 588 2.25 -26.47 48.41
C GLY A 588 3.43 -25.94 47.60
N TRP A 589 4.66 -26.29 47.95
CA TRP A 589 5.86 -25.75 47.31
C TRP A 589 6.14 -26.46 45.99
N VAL A 590 6.75 -25.76 45.04
CA VAL A 590 6.97 -26.28 43.69
C VAL A 590 8.43 -26.17 43.31
N MET A 591 9.00 -27.29 42.88
CA MET A 591 10.33 -27.35 42.28
C MET A 591 10.18 -27.69 40.79
N PRO A 592 10.30 -26.70 39.88
CA PRO A 592 10.03 -26.92 38.46
C PRO A 592 10.97 -27.97 37.84
N GLU A 593 12.26 -27.85 38.14
CA GLU A 593 13.31 -28.68 37.56
C GLU A 593 13.27 -30.11 38.11
N ARG A 594 13.10 -31.08 37.18
CA ARG A 594 12.87 -32.48 37.54
C ARG A 594 14.07 -33.12 38.23
N ASP A 595 15.27 -32.88 37.71
CA ASP A 595 16.52 -33.41 38.23
C ASP A 595 16.83 -32.92 39.65
N LEU A 596 16.65 -31.62 39.91
CA LEU A 596 16.78 -31.07 41.25
C LEU A 596 15.74 -31.67 42.19
N ARG A 597 14.49 -31.82 41.73
CA ARG A 597 13.39 -32.39 42.52
C ARG A 597 13.65 -33.83 42.91
N GLU A 598 14.02 -34.66 41.96
CA GLU A 598 14.35 -36.07 42.20
C GLU A 598 15.51 -36.19 43.17
N LYS A 599 16.59 -35.42 42.97
CA LYS A 599 17.76 -35.43 43.87
C LYS A 599 17.40 -34.99 45.29
N THR A 600 16.68 -33.88 45.45
CA THR A 600 16.27 -33.38 46.76
C THR A 600 15.34 -34.36 47.48
N CYS A 601 14.32 -34.90 46.80
CA CYS A 601 13.44 -35.90 47.40
C CYS A 601 14.18 -37.18 47.80
N GLN A 602 15.13 -37.65 46.98
CA GLN A 602 15.96 -38.82 47.32
C GLN A 602 16.82 -38.56 48.56
N LEU A 603 17.44 -37.39 48.69
CA LEU A 603 18.22 -37.03 49.88
C LEU A 603 17.35 -37.00 51.15
N ILE A 604 16.12 -36.50 51.05
CA ILE A 604 15.16 -36.50 52.16
C ILE A 604 14.78 -37.94 52.54
N VAL A 605 14.48 -38.80 51.56
CA VAL A 605 14.18 -40.22 51.80
C VAL A 605 15.36 -40.92 52.48
N GLN A 606 16.58 -40.71 52.00
CA GLN A 606 17.80 -41.30 52.56
C GLN A 606 18.06 -40.84 54.00
N ALA A 607 17.71 -39.60 54.35
CA ALA A 607 17.85 -39.08 55.71
C ALA A 607 16.79 -39.64 56.69
N VAL A 608 15.54 -39.76 56.24
CA VAL A 608 14.39 -40.03 57.14
C VAL A 608 14.02 -41.51 57.20
N VAL A 609 13.90 -42.18 56.04
CA VAL A 609 13.31 -43.52 55.95
C VAL A 609 14.15 -44.61 56.64
N PRO A 610 15.50 -44.64 56.52
CA PRO A 610 16.32 -45.64 57.22
C PRO A 610 16.20 -45.56 58.74
N VAL A 611 16.15 -44.35 59.30
CA VAL A 611 16.03 -44.14 60.76
C VAL A 611 14.65 -44.58 61.24
N TYR A 612 13.58 -44.18 60.52
CA TYR A 612 12.23 -44.63 60.83
C TYR A 612 12.08 -46.16 60.73
N ARG A 613 12.59 -46.76 59.64
CA ARG A 613 12.60 -48.22 59.43
C ARG A 613 13.27 -48.95 60.58
N SER A 614 14.49 -48.53 60.95
CA SER A 614 15.22 -49.14 62.05
C SER A 614 14.49 -48.99 63.39
N TYR A 615 13.88 -47.82 63.64
CA TYR A 615 13.13 -47.59 64.87
C TYR A 615 11.87 -48.46 64.96
N MET A 616 11.10 -48.55 63.88
CA MET A 616 9.89 -49.38 63.80
C MET A 616 10.20 -50.88 63.89
N GLN A 617 11.30 -51.36 63.30
CA GLN A 617 11.71 -52.76 63.45
C GLN A 617 12.06 -53.14 64.89
N ASN A 618 12.71 -52.23 65.63
CA ASN A 618 13.16 -52.52 67.00
C ASN A 618 12.08 -52.28 68.07
N TYR A 619 11.19 -51.30 67.85
CA TYR A 619 10.23 -50.85 68.87
C TYR A 619 8.75 -50.87 68.43
N GLY A 620 8.47 -51.06 67.14
CA GLY A 620 7.10 -51.14 66.59
C GLY A 620 6.20 -52.16 67.27
N PRO A 621 6.66 -53.41 67.54
CA PRO A 621 5.85 -54.42 68.20
C PRO A 621 5.32 -54.01 69.60
N LEU A 622 6.00 -53.08 70.29
CA LEU A 622 5.57 -52.57 71.60
C LEU A 622 4.34 -51.67 71.53
N VAL A 623 4.06 -51.10 70.36
CA VAL A 623 3.00 -50.10 70.16
C VAL A 623 1.88 -50.64 69.27
N GLU A 624 2.18 -51.60 68.40
CA GLU A 624 1.21 -52.25 67.50
C GLU A 624 0.18 -53.13 68.24
N GLN A 625 0.49 -53.59 69.46
CA GLN A 625 -0.41 -54.40 70.30
C GLN A 625 -1.48 -53.58 71.05
N ASP A 626 -1.48 -52.24 70.89
CA ASP A 626 -2.39 -51.32 71.57
C ASP A 626 -3.61 -50.98 70.70
N ALA A 627 -4.80 -50.85 71.30
CA ALA A 627 -6.03 -50.41 70.62
C ALA A 627 -5.91 -49.02 69.96
N SER A 628 -4.92 -48.21 70.38
CA SER A 628 -4.58 -46.89 69.84
C SER A 628 -3.38 -46.90 68.86
N SER A 629 -2.97 -48.06 68.34
CA SER A 629 -1.81 -48.27 67.46
C SER A 629 -1.75 -47.29 66.27
N THR A 630 -2.88 -46.98 65.63
CA THR A 630 -2.99 -46.05 64.48
C THR A 630 -2.52 -44.62 64.77
N LYS A 631 -2.49 -44.20 66.04
CA LYS A 631 -1.99 -42.88 66.46
C LYS A 631 -0.46 -42.79 66.47
N TYR A 632 0.22 -43.93 66.61
CA TYR A 632 1.66 -44.00 66.80
C TYR A 632 2.37 -44.64 65.61
N ALA A 633 1.86 -45.78 65.12
CA ALA A 633 2.27 -46.42 63.87
C ALA A 633 1.44 -45.87 62.69
N LYS A 634 1.45 -44.54 62.50
CA LYS A 634 0.60 -43.84 61.52
C LYS A 634 1.00 -44.11 60.07
N TYR A 635 2.29 -44.35 59.81
CA TYR A 635 2.86 -44.47 58.48
C TYR A 635 3.50 -45.84 58.26
N THR A 636 3.20 -46.49 57.14
CA THR A 636 4.03 -47.61 56.68
C THR A 636 5.31 -47.07 56.05
N ILE A 637 6.39 -47.86 56.06
CA ILE A 637 7.67 -47.48 55.44
C ILE A 637 7.48 -47.10 53.98
N GLN A 638 6.72 -47.91 53.22
CA GLN A 638 6.41 -47.65 51.82
C GLN A 638 5.60 -46.37 51.63
N LYS A 639 4.61 -46.11 52.51
CA LYS A 639 3.80 -44.91 52.41
C LYS A 639 4.58 -43.64 52.71
N LEU A 640 5.45 -43.69 53.72
CA LEU A 640 6.33 -42.57 54.08
C LEU A 640 7.27 -42.22 52.93
N GLU A 641 7.88 -43.24 52.32
CA GLU A 641 8.75 -43.09 51.15
C GLU A 641 7.98 -42.51 49.95
N GLU A 642 6.80 -43.04 49.63
CA GLU A 642 5.95 -42.53 48.55
C GLU A 642 5.56 -41.05 48.77
N MET A 643 5.15 -40.70 50.00
CA MET A 643 4.77 -39.34 50.36
C MET A 643 5.93 -38.36 50.13
N LEU A 644 7.14 -38.72 50.55
CA LEU A 644 8.35 -37.90 50.37
C LEU A 644 8.74 -37.77 48.89
N LEU A 645 8.67 -38.86 48.11
CA LEU A 645 8.95 -38.84 46.66
C LEU A 645 7.90 -38.07 45.84
N CYS A 646 6.72 -37.82 46.41
CA CYS A 646 5.67 -37.02 45.79
C CYS A 646 5.73 -35.53 46.12
N LEU A 647 6.63 -35.09 47.01
CA LEU A 647 6.81 -33.68 47.34
C LEU A 647 7.28 -32.84 46.14
N TYR A 648 6.98 -31.55 46.20
CA TYR A 648 7.41 -30.49 45.28
C TYR A 648 6.98 -30.62 43.82
N ARG A 649 6.06 -31.53 43.51
CA ARG A 649 5.52 -31.69 42.15
C ARG A 649 4.62 -30.50 41.80
N PRO A 650 4.67 -30.00 40.55
CA PRO A 650 3.69 -29.04 40.06
C PRO A 650 2.28 -29.64 40.14
N LYS A 651 1.31 -28.94 40.73
CA LYS A 651 -0.09 -29.38 40.72
C LYS A 651 -0.69 -29.09 39.34
N PRO A 652 -1.40 -30.04 38.70
CA PRO A 652 -2.10 -29.75 37.46
C PRO A 652 -3.22 -28.73 37.74
N VAL A 653 -3.16 -27.58 37.07
CA VAL A 653 -4.21 -26.56 37.16
C VAL A 653 -5.49 -27.13 36.55
N ARG A 654 -6.49 -27.43 37.39
CA ARG A 654 -7.87 -27.63 36.90
C ARG A 654 -8.42 -26.25 36.55
N HIS A 655 -8.60 -25.97 35.27
CA HIS A 655 -9.31 -24.78 34.80
C HIS A 655 -10.77 -24.84 35.27
N ALA A 656 -11.08 -24.16 36.38
CA ALA A 656 -12.45 -23.82 36.74
C ALA A 656 -12.83 -22.53 36.00
N SER A 657 -13.95 -22.60 35.27
CA SER A 657 -14.57 -21.49 34.54
C SER A 657 -14.82 -20.27 35.43
N LEU A 658 -14.14 -19.16 35.16
CA LEU A 658 -14.45 -17.85 35.73
C LEU A 658 -14.81 -16.89 34.59
N ARG A 659 -16.12 -16.68 34.42
CA ARG A 659 -16.68 -15.50 33.74
C ARG A 659 -16.36 -14.25 34.59
N GLY A 660 -15.87 -13.21 33.94
CA GLY A 660 -16.16 -11.81 34.29
C GLY A 660 -15.38 -11.17 35.44
N ARG A 661 -14.16 -10.69 35.14
CA ARG A 661 -13.74 -9.32 35.50
C ARG A 661 -12.50 -8.94 34.70
N GLN A 662 -12.64 -7.94 33.83
CA GLN A 662 -11.53 -7.34 33.09
C GLN A 662 -10.50 -6.78 34.09
N PHE A 663 -9.26 -7.27 34.00
CA PHE A 663 -8.10 -6.64 34.63
C PHE A 663 -7.51 -5.63 33.63
N SER A 664 -7.47 -4.37 34.05
CA SER A 664 -6.81 -3.28 33.34
C SER A 664 -5.28 -3.40 33.45
N GLY A 665 -4.62 -3.12 32.33
CA GLY A 665 -3.19 -2.81 32.13
C GLY A 665 -2.20 -3.20 33.23
N LYS A 666 -1.63 -4.40 33.12
CA LYS A 666 -0.27 -4.78 33.59
C LYS A 666 -0.05 -6.24 33.16
N PHE A 667 1.12 -6.52 32.57
CA PHE A 667 1.60 -7.81 32.06
C PHE A 667 0.74 -9.03 32.46
N GLY A 668 -0.29 -9.29 31.65
CA GLY A 668 -1.22 -10.40 31.79
C GLY A 668 -0.82 -11.49 30.81
N ASN A 669 -0.29 -12.56 31.36
CA ASN A 669 0.32 -13.68 30.66
C ASN A 669 -0.75 -14.59 30.00
N GLY A 670 -0.65 -14.76 28.69
CA GLY A 670 -1.43 -15.72 27.92
C GLY A 670 -0.62 -16.23 26.71
N MET A 671 0.36 -17.10 26.97
CA MET A 671 0.98 -17.93 25.92
C MET A 671 1.21 -19.36 26.45
N PRO A 672 0.83 -20.40 25.69
CA PRO A 672 1.05 -21.80 26.05
C PRO A 672 2.49 -22.25 25.75
N ASP A 673 2.91 -23.30 26.46
CA ASP A 673 4.19 -23.99 26.33
C ASP A 673 4.62 -24.25 24.87
N LEU A 674 5.63 -23.52 24.38
CA LEU A 674 6.47 -23.96 23.26
C LEU A 674 7.48 -25.00 23.76
N ARG A 675 7.00 -26.20 24.08
CA ARG A 675 7.83 -27.42 24.14
C ARG A 675 7.14 -28.53 23.36
N ARG A 676 7.30 -28.50 22.04
CA ARG A 676 7.22 -29.69 21.19
C ARG A 676 8.60 -29.96 20.61
N THR A 677 9.39 -30.74 21.34
CA THR A 677 10.53 -31.44 20.75
C THR A 677 10.03 -32.74 20.14
N ALA A 678 10.42 -32.95 18.89
CA ALA A 678 10.23 -34.18 18.15
C ALA A 678 10.90 -35.35 18.86
N SER A 679 10.16 -36.44 19.06
CA SER A 679 10.73 -37.76 19.29
C SER A 679 9.73 -38.82 18.83
N ALA A 680 9.90 -39.26 17.59
CA ALA A 680 9.32 -40.49 17.04
C ALA A 680 10.04 -40.85 15.73
N VAL A 681 11.18 -41.54 15.84
CA VAL A 681 11.62 -42.58 14.89
C VAL A 681 12.50 -43.57 15.67
N VAL A 682 11.89 -44.66 16.15
CA VAL A 682 12.22 -46.05 15.78
C VAL A 682 10.88 -46.73 15.53
#